data_AF-D7IKG5-F1
#
_entry.id   AF-D7IKG5-F1
#
_cell.length_a   1.000
_cell.length_b   1.000
_cell.length_c   1.000
_cell.angle_alpha   90.00
_cell.angle_beta   90.00
_cell.angle_gamma   90.00
#
_symmetry.space_group_name_H-M   'P 1'
#
loop_
_entity.id
_entity.type
_entity.pdbx_description
1 polymer ?
#
loop_
_entity_poly.entity_id
_entity_poly.type
_entity_poly.pdbx_seq_one_letter_code
_entity_poly.pdbx_strand_id
1 'polypeptide(L)'
;MKKIIYSAILGFGLSLASCADYLDTDKYFNDTLTFDSLWVNKNYTEGWLANTYLSVWGSNSRKDVRKMDCGPLFWADDLIFGDWLSRDYKNQIFQNGEYTARNQHANDPWGVYYQGIRTASLFIMNVDKCLEMSQSERDDAKAQARFVRAYIYYKLIERYGPVPIMPEEGLDVEKPYDELGTPRNTMDECVDFLCNELSQAAASLPETRNKSNLIRATKGLALSIRAKILILAASPLFNSEDTPIYNLKNDKGELLITPGYSEEKWAKAAAAAKEVIDLGVYELFTVKKTASTIEPPQRMGYSDANFPQGWADIDPYQSYTQLFDGNKRLGQISEMIWANDNNNNIYELIEHSLPRYVKAWNCIAVTQKQVDAYQMCDGRDITNSSSEYPYRTEGFYDASNPNQIKCDYVQDDVSMRYVHREPRFYASIGYNGTVWGCTSATEGGTTYHNYRAQYYKGKPDGKNLSEIEFHPLTGYTLRKYYYEEDAVKLQGAKVCDKYEPIVRYAEVLLWYAEAMNHLTVNEYDIADYTGTKTVHVSRNIEEMHNCIRPIRVRVGLPDFDDQIYKDEKAFDTALKHERQVEFFGEAKRYYDLNRWLDAMVEQNMPIRGCNMDMSDAEGQKQRFYTPVIISSMPKSFVERQYLWPLPGAELDRNVHLTQNPGW
;
A
#
# COMPACT_ATOMS: atom_id res chain seq x y z
N MET A 1 91.25 -22.56 -23.40
CA MET A 1 90.07 -22.80 -22.56
C MET A 1 88.83 -22.60 -23.44
N LYS A 2 88.10 -23.67 -23.74
CA LYS A 2 87.05 -23.74 -24.77
C LYS A 2 85.65 -23.75 -24.15
N LYS A 3 84.72 -23.09 -24.85
CA LYS A 3 83.25 -23.03 -24.66
C LYS A 3 82.60 -24.43 -24.71
N ILE A 4 81.40 -24.60 -24.09
CA ILE A 4 80.18 -25.24 -24.64
C ILE A 4 78.99 -25.27 -23.62
N ILE A 5 77.88 -24.62 -23.99
CA ILE A 5 76.42 -24.96 -24.01
C ILE A 5 75.63 -25.58 -22.82
N TYR A 6 74.37 -25.09 -22.68
CA TYR A 6 73.05 -25.71 -22.28
C TYR A 6 72.48 -25.32 -20.89
N SER A 7 71.17 -25.26 -20.57
CA SER A 7 69.86 -24.97 -21.20
C SER A 7 68.75 -25.71 -20.40
N ALA A 8 67.60 -25.06 -20.22
CA ALA A 8 66.20 -25.57 -20.24
C ALA A 8 65.65 -26.63 -19.23
N ILE A 9 64.67 -26.18 -18.43
CA ILE A 9 63.24 -26.63 -18.38
C ILE A 9 62.97 -28.17 -18.43
N LEU A 10 62.57 -28.75 -17.28
CA LEU A 10 61.69 -29.94 -17.16
C LEU A 10 60.25 -29.42 -16.96
N GLY A 11 59.15 -29.93 -17.53
CA GLY A 11 58.84 -31.18 -18.24
C GLY A 11 57.38 -31.52 -17.86
N PHE A 12 56.37 -31.04 -18.61
CA PHE A 12 55.63 -31.77 -19.66
C PHE A 12 55.00 -33.11 -19.22
N GLY A 13 53.78 -33.04 -18.69
CA GLY A 13 52.82 -34.13 -18.68
C GLY A 13 51.75 -33.88 -19.75
N LEU A 14 51.81 -34.63 -20.85
CA LEU A 14 50.83 -34.63 -21.93
C LEU A 14 49.50 -35.22 -21.45
N SER A 15 48.43 -34.45 -21.53
CA SER A 15 47.12 -34.97 -21.91
C SER A 15 46.44 -33.93 -22.81
N LEU A 16 46.06 -34.38 -24.00
CA LEU A 16 45.38 -33.60 -25.03
C LEU A 16 44.01 -33.19 -24.50
N ALA A 17 43.91 -31.98 -23.94
CA ALA A 17 42.63 -31.33 -23.73
C ALA A 17 42.15 -30.85 -25.10
N SER A 18 41.15 -31.56 -25.62
CA SER A 18 40.26 -31.10 -26.69
C SER A 18 39.92 -29.63 -26.47
N CYS A 19 40.32 -28.77 -27.42
CA CYS A 19 39.63 -27.51 -27.65
C CYS A 19 38.22 -27.85 -28.12
N ALA A 20 37.33 -28.15 -27.17
CA ALA A 20 35.95 -27.75 -27.33
C ALA A 20 35.92 -26.30 -26.86
N ASP A 21 36.26 -25.38 -27.77
CA ASP A 21 35.51 -24.14 -27.82
C ASP A 21 34.06 -24.60 -28.00
N TYR A 22 33.37 -24.82 -26.88
CA TYR A 22 31.94 -24.89 -26.89
C TYR A 22 31.55 -23.48 -27.33
N LEU A 23 31.20 -23.38 -28.61
CA LEU A 23 30.52 -22.22 -29.16
C LEU A 23 29.57 -21.71 -28.09
N ASP A 24 29.86 -20.53 -27.57
CA ASP A 24 28.88 -19.73 -26.85
C ASP A 24 27.83 -19.35 -27.89
N THR A 25 26.97 -20.31 -28.21
CA THR A 25 25.91 -20.18 -29.20
C THR A 25 24.95 -19.08 -28.78
N ASP A 26 24.81 -18.85 -27.47
CA ASP A 26 23.95 -17.81 -26.92
C ASP A 26 24.42 -16.41 -27.35
N LYS A 27 25.74 -16.20 -27.49
CA LYS A 27 26.29 -14.93 -28.01
C LYS A 27 26.00 -14.71 -29.49
N TYR A 28 26.11 -15.76 -30.34
CA TYR A 28 25.76 -15.68 -31.77
C TYR A 28 24.25 -15.61 -32.02
N PHE A 29 23.42 -16.22 -31.16
CA PHE A 29 21.96 -16.11 -31.22
C PHE A 29 21.49 -14.73 -30.77
N ASN A 30 22.06 -14.16 -29.70
CA ASN A 30 21.73 -12.80 -29.26
C ASN A 30 22.09 -11.72 -30.30
N ASP A 31 23.19 -11.90 -31.05
CA ASP A 31 23.59 -11.01 -32.15
C ASP A 31 22.70 -11.17 -33.42
N THR A 32 21.88 -12.23 -33.50
CA THR A 32 20.94 -12.48 -34.62
C THR A 32 19.46 -12.25 -34.27
N LEU A 33 19.14 -11.92 -33.01
CA LEU A 33 17.80 -11.52 -32.60
C LEU A 33 17.50 -10.11 -33.14
N THR A 34 16.71 -10.05 -34.20
CA THR A 34 16.12 -8.80 -34.70
C THR A 34 14.83 -8.51 -33.94
N PHE A 35 14.40 -7.25 -33.89
CA PHE A 35 13.14 -6.89 -33.23
C PHE A 35 11.96 -7.73 -33.74
N ASP A 36 11.90 -8.02 -35.04
CA ASP A 36 10.84 -8.84 -35.62
C ASP A 36 10.94 -10.32 -35.25
N SER A 37 12.15 -10.88 -35.04
CA SER A 37 12.29 -12.29 -34.66
C SER A 37 11.86 -12.57 -33.21
N LEU A 38 11.84 -11.55 -32.34
CA LEU A 38 11.31 -11.67 -30.98
C LEU A 38 9.82 -12.02 -30.95
N TRP A 39 9.05 -11.56 -31.94
CA TRP A 39 7.60 -11.72 -31.99
C TRP A 39 7.15 -13.00 -32.69
N VAL A 40 8.07 -13.83 -33.20
CA VAL A 40 7.71 -15.10 -33.83
C VAL A 40 7.66 -16.23 -32.81
N ASN A 41 8.54 -16.19 -31.79
CA ASN A 41 8.66 -17.22 -30.78
C ASN A 41 7.84 -16.92 -29.52
N LYS A 42 7.11 -17.91 -29.02
CA LYS A 42 6.26 -17.79 -27.82
C LYS A 42 7.06 -17.44 -26.58
N ASN A 43 8.20 -18.08 -26.33
CA ASN A 43 8.99 -17.84 -25.12
C ASN A 43 9.56 -16.42 -25.07
N TYR A 44 10.03 -15.89 -26.21
CA TYR A 44 10.50 -14.50 -26.28
C TYR A 44 9.36 -13.50 -26.12
N THR A 45 8.20 -13.78 -26.71
CA THR A 45 7.00 -12.96 -26.53
C THR A 45 6.55 -12.94 -25.07
N GLU A 46 6.46 -14.11 -24.42
CA GLU A 46 6.13 -14.21 -23.00
C GLU A 46 7.19 -13.53 -22.10
N GLY A 47 8.48 -13.63 -22.47
CA GLY A 47 9.57 -12.92 -21.82
C GLY A 47 9.43 -11.40 -21.91
N TRP A 48 9.00 -10.87 -23.06
CA TRP A 48 8.71 -9.44 -23.22
C TRP A 48 7.55 -8.99 -22.35
N LEU A 49 6.47 -9.79 -22.28
CA LEU A 49 5.36 -9.50 -21.38
C LEU A 49 5.83 -9.48 -19.91
N ALA A 50 6.62 -10.47 -19.50
CA ALA A 50 7.21 -10.48 -18.16
C ALA A 50 8.08 -9.25 -17.89
N ASN A 51 8.90 -8.82 -18.85
CA ASN A 51 9.67 -7.59 -18.76
C ASN A 51 8.79 -6.34 -18.63
N THR A 52 7.62 -6.33 -19.28
CA THR A 52 6.64 -5.24 -19.15
C THR A 52 6.15 -5.11 -17.70
N TYR A 53 5.89 -6.23 -17.04
CA TYR A 53 5.53 -6.25 -15.61
C TYR A 53 6.67 -5.82 -14.68
N LEU A 54 7.94 -5.86 -15.11
CA LEU A 54 9.07 -5.35 -14.29
C LEU A 54 9.02 -3.83 -14.11
N SER A 55 8.34 -3.08 -14.98
CA SER A 55 8.10 -1.65 -14.74
C SER A 55 7.17 -1.41 -13.54
N VAL A 56 6.37 -2.41 -13.16
CA VAL A 56 5.51 -2.41 -11.97
C VAL A 56 6.22 -3.01 -10.77
N TRP A 57 6.96 -4.12 -10.95
CA TRP A 57 7.49 -4.94 -9.84
C TRP A 57 9.02 -4.90 -9.64
N GLY A 58 9.74 -4.34 -10.60
CA GLY A 58 11.21 -4.36 -10.64
C GLY A 58 11.85 -3.64 -9.46
N SER A 59 13.16 -3.83 -9.28
CA SER A 59 13.92 -3.16 -8.22
C SER A 59 13.87 -1.63 -8.31
N ASN A 60 13.68 -1.09 -9.53
CA ASN A 60 13.52 0.33 -9.79
C ASN A 60 12.07 0.80 -9.73
N SER A 61 11.09 -0.11 -9.57
CA SER A 61 9.70 0.30 -9.37
C SER A 61 9.53 0.86 -7.95
N ARG A 62 8.81 1.98 -7.84
CA ARG A 62 8.56 2.66 -6.57
C ARG A 62 7.43 1.94 -5.83
N LYS A 63 7.77 0.84 -5.16
CA LYS A 63 6.85 -0.01 -4.38
C LYS A 63 6.25 0.79 -3.22
N ASP A 64 5.00 0.50 -2.88
CA ASP A 64 4.22 1.30 -1.93
C ASP A 64 4.59 0.94 -0.47
N VAL A 65 4.70 -0.36 -0.16
CA VAL A 65 5.15 -0.93 1.11
C VAL A 65 6.59 -1.44 0.97
N ARG A 66 7.54 -0.73 1.58
CA ARG A 66 8.94 -1.15 1.68
C ARG A 66 9.69 -0.51 2.83
N LYS A 67 10.84 -1.08 3.19
CA LYS A 67 11.82 -0.43 4.07
C LYS A 67 12.39 0.82 3.42
N MET A 68 12.88 1.70 4.29
CA MET A 68 13.56 2.95 4.01
C MET A 68 12.61 4.08 3.60
N ASP A 69 13.09 5.30 3.77
CA ASP A 69 12.46 6.60 3.52
C ASP A 69 11.76 6.80 2.18
N CYS A 70 11.84 5.84 1.27
CA CYS A 70 11.58 6.00 -0.14
C CYS A 70 10.26 5.37 -0.61
N GLY A 71 9.25 5.29 0.25
CA GLY A 71 7.91 4.81 -0.12
C GLY A 71 6.76 5.51 0.62
N PRO A 72 5.56 5.56 0.02
CA PRO A 72 4.38 6.25 0.56
C PRO A 72 3.95 5.77 1.94
N LEU A 73 4.35 4.56 2.37
CA LEU A 73 4.11 4.04 3.71
C LEU A 73 4.58 4.97 4.84
N PHE A 74 5.68 5.72 4.63
CA PHE A 74 6.25 6.62 5.65
C PHE A 74 6.09 8.11 5.33
N TRP A 75 5.34 8.47 4.28
CA TRP A 75 5.17 9.87 3.86
C TRP A 75 4.05 10.60 4.62
N ALA A 76 3.11 9.86 5.23
CA ALA A 76 1.97 10.43 5.93
C ALA A 76 2.25 10.72 7.42
N ASP A 77 1.19 10.84 8.21
CA ASP A 77 1.17 11.22 9.63
C ASP A 77 1.03 10.02 10.60
N ASP A 78 0.96 8.80 10.09
CA ASP A 78 0.65 7.58 10.82
C ASP A 78 1.91 6.77 11.22
N LEU A 79 2.91 6.74 10.35
CA LEU A 79 4.17 6.00 10.54
C LEU A 79 5.43 6.85 10.42
N ILE A 80 6.42 6.50 11.22
CA ILE A 80 7.75 7.10 11.25
C ILE A 80 8.80 6.01 11.19
N PHE A 81 9.87 6.28 10.44
CA PHE A 81 11.07 5.46 10.45
C PHE A 81 12.17 6.20 11.22
N GLY A 82 12.64 5.60 12.32
CA GLY A 82 13.60 6.20 13.25
C GLY A 82 15.04 5.68 13.15
N ASP A 83 15.33 4.80 12.19
CA ASP A 83 16.71 4.33 11.96
C ASP A 83 17.54 5.47 11.33
N TRP A 84 18.83 5.55 11.68
CA TRP A 84 19.76 6.57 11.18
C TRP A 84 19.31 8.03 11.39
N LEU A 85 18.83 8.38 12.59
CA LEU A 85 18.51 9.78 12.97
C LEU A 85 19.65 10.77 12.65
N SER A 86 20.87 10.25 12.56
CA SER A 86 22.12 10.92 12.24
C SER A 86 22.43 11.11 10.74
N ARG A 87 21.66 10.57 9.79
CA ARG A 87 21.95 10.62 8.32
C ARG A 87 20.84 11.32 7.50
N ASP A 88 21.23 11.86 6.35
CA ASP A 88 20.40 12.69 5.43
C ASP A 88 19.38 11.91 4.57
N TYR A 89 19.03 10.66 4.91
CA TYR A 89 18.08 9.82 4.16
C TYR A 89 16.81 9.59 4.98
N LYS A 90 16.10 10.69 5.27
CA LYS A 90 14.97 10.72 6.19
C LYS A 90 13.66 10.64 5.43
N ASN A 91 12.71 9.86 5.95
CA ASN A 91 11.29 9.98 5.59
C ASN A 91 10.79 11.44 5.72
N GLN A 92 11.41 12.24 6.60
CA GLN A 92 11.20 13.68 6.74
C GLN A 92 11.30 14.45 5.42
N ILE A 93 12.20 14.06 4.51
CA ILE A 93 12.39 14.77 3.23
C ILE A 93 11.09 14.77 2.42
N PHE A 94 10.40 13.64 2.39
CA PHE A 94 9.13 13.49 1.69
C PHE A 94 7.97 14.05 2.50
N GLN A 95 7.99 13.82 3.81
CA GLN A 95 6.99 14.37 4.73
C GLN A 95 6.96 15.90 4.73
N ASN A 96 8.12 16.56 4.57
CA ASN A 96 8.31 18.01 4.66
C ASN A 96 8.44 18.72 3.31
N GLY A 97 8.39 17.99 2.20
CA GLY A 97 8.48 18.58 0.86
C GLY A 97 9.85 19.18 0.56
N GLU A 98 10.92 18.53 1.01
CA GLU A 98 12.32 18.94 0.81
C GLU A 98 12.92 18.38 -0.49
N TYR A 99 12.18 17.55 -1.23
CA TYR A 99 12.52 17.14 -2.59
C TYR A 99 12.34 18.30 -3.58
N THR A 100 13.00 18.24 -4.74
CA THR A 100 12.92 19.27 -5.79
C THR A 100 12.88 18.63 -7.18
N ALA A 101 12.59 19.42 -8.22
CA ALA A 101 12.68 18.97 -9.60
C ALA A 101 14.08 18.40 -9.95
N ARG A 102 15.15 18.96 -9.38
CA ARG A 102 16.53 18.53 -9.64
C ARG A 102 16.98 17.37 -8.75
N ASN A 103 16.32 17.15 -7.61
CA ASN A 103 16.63 16.07 -6.69
C ASN A 103 15.37 15.52 -6.03
N GLN A 104 14.89 14.38 -6.53
CA GLN A 104 13.80 13.62 -5.93
C GLN A 104 14.30 12.49 -5.00
N HIS A 105 15.55 12.56 -4.51
CA HIS A 105 16.10 11.63 -3.51
C HIS A 105 15.95 10.15 -3.90
N ALA A 106 16.35 9.84 -5.13
CA ALA A 106 16.20 8.52 -5.71
C ALA A 106 14.78 7.98 -5.52
N ASN A 107 13.74 8.81 -5.70
CA ASN A 107 12.32 8.44 -5.71
C ASN A 107 11.57 8.80 -7.00
N ASP A 108 12.27 9.32 -8.01
CA ASP A 108 11.70 9.57 -9.32
C ASP A 108 11.41 8.25 -10.07
N PRO A 109 10.16 7.97 -10.46
CA PRO A 109 9.81 6.86 -11.32
C PRO A 109 9.65 7.25 -12.80
N TRP A 110 9.71 8.54 -13.16
CA TRP A 110 9.26 9.06 -14.46
C TRP A 110 9.85 8.29 -15.64
N GLY A 111 11.19 8.22 -15.70
CA GLY A 111 11.89 7.52 -16.78
C GLY A 111 11.54 6.02 -16.84
N VAL A 112 11.48 5.34 -15.68
CA VAL A 112 11.15 3.91 -15.61
C VAL A 112 9.72 3.65 -16.08
N TYR A 113 8.79 4.53 -15.74
CA TYR A 113 7.39 4.44 -16.10
C TYR A 113 7.17 4.70 -17.59
N TYR A 114 7.76 5.74 -18.17
CA TYR A 114 7.68 5.97 -19.63
C TYR A 114 8.38 4.88 -20.45
N GLN A 115 9.49 4.30 -19.94
CA GLN A 115 10.09 3.10 -20.55
C GLN A 115 9.13 1.90 -20.50
N GLY A 116 8.43 1.70 -19.39
CA GLY A 116 7.39 0.68 -19.26
C GLY A 116 6.23 0.88 -20.21
N ILE A 117 5.74 2.12 -20.34
CA ILE A 117 4.69 2.51 -21.29
C ILE A 117 5.11 2.18 -22.72
N ARG A 118 6.36 2.49 -23.10
CA ARG A 118 6.90 2.15 -24.43
C ARG A 118 6.97 0.64 -24.63
N THR A 119 7.47 -0.10 -23.64
CA THR A 119 7.59 -1.56 -23.69
C THR A 119 6.22 -2.23 -23.87
N ALA A 120 5.21 -1.77 -23.13
CA ALA A 120 3.83 -2.25 -23.26
C ALA A 120 3.22 -1.90 -24.62
N SER A 121 3.43 -0.68 -25.12
CA SER A 121 2.90 -0.24 -26.41
C SER A 121 3.48 -1.07 -27.57
N LEU A 122 4.79 -1.30 -27.56
CA LEU A 122 5.45 -2.18 -28.53
C LEU A 122 4.89 -3.61 -28.47
N PHE A 123 4.62 -4.14 -27.28
CA PHE A 123 4.00 -5.45 -27.12
C PHE A 123 2.61 -5.50 -27.77
N ILE A 124 1.75 -4.54 -27.46
CA ILE A 124 0.37 -4.46 -27.97
C ILE A 124 0.35 -4.44 -29.49
N MET A 125 1.26 -3.70 -30.12
CA MET A 125 1.35 -3.56 -31.57
C MET A 125 1.88 -4.83 -32.27
N ASN A 126 2.66 -5.67 -31.59
CA ASN A 126 3.43 -6.73 -32.25
C ASN A 126 3.03 -8.16 -31.84
N VAL A 127 2.33 -8.37 -30.71
CA VAL A 127 1.99 -9.71 -30.22
C VAL A 127 1.20 -10.55 -31.23
N ASP A 128 0.43 -9.93 -32.13
CA ASP A 128 -0.33 -10.62 -33.18
C ASP A 128 0.56 -11.31 -34.22
N LYS A 129 1.84 -10.94 -34.31
CA LYS A 129 2.83 -11.61 -35.17
C LYS A 129 3.24 -12.99 -34.63
N CYS A 130 3.01 -13.27 -33.35
CA CYS A 130 3.36 -14.55 -32.74
C CYS A 130 2.34 -15.62 -33.10
N LEU A 131 2.59 -16.36 -34.18
CA LEU A 131 1.69 -17.42 -34.64
C LEU A 131 1.80 -18.71 -33.80
N GLU A 132 2.79 -18.82 -32.92
CA GLU A 132 2.92 -19.93 -31.95
C GLU A 132 1.91 -19.83 -30.79
N MET A 133 1.36 -18.64 -30.54
CA MET A 133 0.30 -18.40 -29.55
C MET A 133 -1.06 -18.48 -30.24
N SER A 134 -2.02 -19.13 -29.58
CA SER A 134 -3.43 -19.10 -30.00
C SER A 134 -3.98 -17.67 -29.94
N GLN A 135 -5.06 -17.39 -30.68
CA GLN A 135 -5.70 -16.07 -30.65
C GLN A 135 -6.08 -15.65 -29.23
N SER A 136 -6.67 -16.57 -28.44
CA SER A 136 -7.02 -16.31 -27.04
C SER A 136 -5.82 -16.00 -26.15
N GLU A 137 -4.68 -16.68 -26.36
CA GLU A 137 -3.46 -16.38 -25.59
C GLU A 137 -2.90 -15.00 -25.94
N ARG A 138 -2.98 -14.61 -27.23
CA ARG A 138 -2.55 -13.28 -27.68
C ARG A 138 -3.48 -12.18 -27.15
N ASP A 139 -4.78 -12.42 -27.13
CA ASP A 139 -5.76 -11.47 -26.61
C ASP A 139 -5.59 -11.27 -25.09
N ASP A 140 -5.40 -12.35 -24.33
CA ASP A 140 -5.07 -12.26 -22.89
C ASP A 140 -3.75 -11.51 -22.66
N ALA A 141 -2.69 -11.86 -23.41
CA ALA A 141 -1.39 -11.21 -23.27
C ALA A 141 -1.44 -9.71 -23.64
N LYS A 142 -2.15 -9.35 -24.71
CA LYS A 142 -2.36 -7.97 -25.13
C LYS A 142 -3.14 -7.18 -24.07
N ALA A 143 -4.16 -7.79 -23.50
CA ALA A 143 -4.96 -7.19 -22.43
C ALA A 143 -4.14 -6.96 -21.15
N GLN A 144 -3.26 -7.89 -20.80
CA GLN A 144 -2.30 -7.70 -19.71
C GLN A 144 -1.35 -6.53 -19.97
N ALA A 145 -0.83 -6.38 -21.19
CA ALA A 145 0.02 -5.24 -21.53
C ALA A 145 -0.73 -3.90 -21.48
N ARG A 146 -1.99 -3.84 -21.94
CA ARG A 146 -2.87 -2.67 -21.78
C ARG A 146 -3.08 -2.32 -20.31
N PHE A 147 -3.39 -3.32 -19.49
CA PHE A 147 -3.52 -3.13 -18.04
C PHE A 147 -2.25 -2.52 -17.42
N VAL A 148 -1.07 -3.08 -17.73
CA VAL A 148 0.20 -2.57 -17.19
C VAL A 148 0.46 -1.14 -17.64
N ARG A 149 0.23 -0.81 -18.93
CA ARG A 149 0.35 0.56 -19.45
C ARG A 149 -0.56 1.52 -18.69
N ALA A 150 -1.83 1.17 -18.52
CA ALA A 150 -2.78 2.00 -17.79
C ALA A 150 -2.40 2.16 -16.31
N TYR A 151 -1.98 1.10 -15.64
CA TYR A 151 -1.57 1.16 -14.25
C TYR A 151 -0.35 2.06 -14.02
N ILE A 152 0.64 2.01 -14.93
CA ILE A 152 1.83 2.86 -14.86
C ILE A 152 1.47 4.33 -15.06
N TYR A 153 0.60 4.64 -16.03
CA TYR A 153 0.08 6.00 -16.19
C TYR A 153 -0.68 6.47 -14.96
N TYR A 154 -1.54 5.63 -14.38
CA TYR A 154 -2.23 5.95 -13.13
C TYR A 154 -1.23 6.29 -12.01
N LYS A 155 -0.14 5.54 -11.85
CA LYS A 155 0.90 5.83 -10.87
C LYS A 155 1.68 7.13 -11.15
N LEU A 156 1.83 7.52 -12.42
CA LEU A 156 2.31 8.86 -12.77
C LEU A 156 1.31 9.94 -12.33
N ILE A 157 0.01 9.75 -12.62
CA ILE A 157 -1.05 10.72 -12.34
C ILE A 157 -1.27 10.93 -10.85
N GLU A 158 -1.30 9.83 -10.08
CA GLU A 158 -1.43 9.85 -8.62
C GLU A 158 -0.30 10.67 -7.95
N ARG A 159 0.86 10.80 -8.60
CA ARG A 159 2.03 11.52 -8.08
C ARG A 159 2.20 12.93 -8.66
N TYR A 160 2.07 13.08 -9.97
CA TYR A 160 2.42 14.29 -10.72
C TYR A 160 1.20 15.05 -11.25
N GLY A 161 0.00 14.49 -11.14
CA GLY A 161 -1.20 15.02 -11.77
C GLY A 161 -1.22 14.69 -13.27
N PRO A 162 -1.89 15.50 -14.10
CA PRO A 162 -2.04 15.22 -15.54
C PRO A 162 -0.69 15.07 -16.24
N VAL A 163 -0.50 14.07 -17.10
CA VAL A 163 0.79 13.81 -17.76
C VAL A 163 0.63 13.69 -19.29
N PRO A 164 1.71 13.83 -20.07
CA PRO A 164 1.65 13.56 -21.51
C PRO A 164 1.27 12.11 -21.80
N ILE A 165 0.22 11.91 -22.59
CA ILE A 165 -0.15 10.62 -23.18
C ILE A 165 0.67 10.45 -24.46
N MET A 166 1.43 9.38 -24.55
CA MET A 166 2.34 9.14 -25.68
C MET A 166 1.61 8.43 -26.81
N PRO A 167 1.91 8.74 -28.08
CA PRO A 167 1.49 7.94 -29.21
C PRO A 167 1.92 6.48 -29.05
N GLU A 168 1.09 5.54 -29.49
CA GLU A 168 1.32 4.10 -29.31
C GLU A 168 2.56 3.64 -30.12
N GLU A 169 2.71 4.16 -31.33
CA GLU A 169 3.86 4.00 -32.22
C GLU A 169 5.15 4.63 -31.68
N GLY A 170 5.04 5.50 -30.67
CA GLY A 170 6.14 6.26 -30.08
C GLY A 170 6.46 7.54 -30.84
N LEU A 171 7.50 8.24 -30.39
CA LEU A 171 7.97 9.44 -31.06
C LEU A 171 8.91 9.08 -32.23
N ASP A 172 8.77 9.82 -33.32
CA ASP A 172 9.68 9.73 -34.47
C ASP A 172 10.96 10.51 -34.18
N VAL A 173 12.02 9.79 -33.80
CA VAL A 173 13.31 10.36 -33.38
C VAL A 173 14.05 11.13 -34.48
N GLU A 174 13.61 11.02 -35.74
CA GLU A 174 14.17 11.76 -36.87
C GLU A 174 13.60 13.19 -36.95
N LYS A 175 12.53 13.50 -36.21
CA LYS A 175 11.97 14.85 -36.16
C LYS A 175 12.90 15.82 -35.41
N PRO A 176 12.83 17.13 -35.74
CA PRO A 176 13.49 18.16 -34.96
C PRO A 176 13.13 18.07 -33.47
N TYR A 177 14.09 18.39 -32.60
CA TYR A 177 13.97 18.24 -31.15
C TYR A 177 12.75 18.97 -30.55
N ASP A 178 12.46 20.15 -31.07
CA ASP A 178 11.31 21.00 -30.76
C ASP A 178 9.96 20.39 -31.17
N GLU A 179 9.96 19.47 -32.12
CA GLU A 179 8.77 18.68 -32.54
C GLU A 179 8.63 17.35 -31.78
N LEU A 180 9.65 16.93 -31.01
CA LEU A 180 9.58 15.74 -30.14
C LEU A 180 8.89 16.03 -28.81
N GLY A 181 8.79 17.30 -28.42
CA GLY A 181 8.10 17.68 -27.19
C GLY A 181 6.62 17.31 -27.24
N THR A 182 6.10 16.74 -26.15
CA THR A 182 4.68 16.40 -26.01
C THR A 182 4.10 17.19 -24.83
N PRO A 183 3.08 18.05 -25.04
CA PRO A 183 2.47 18.80 -23.94
C PRO A 183 1.73 17.87 -22.98
N ARG A 184 1.43 18.37 -21.78
CA ARG A 184 0.59 17.64 -20.83
C ARG A 184 -0.84 17.58 -21.36
N ASN A 185 -1.46 16.40 -21.24
CA ASN A 185 -2.90 16.25 -21.42
C ASN A 185 -3.65 16.77 -20.19
N THR A 186 -4.94 17.07 -20.37
CA THR A 186 -5.81 17.42 -19.24
C THR A 186 -6.05 16.20 -18.35
N MET A 187 -6.48 16.44 -17.11
CA MET A 187 -6.84 15.37 -16.17
C MET A 187 -7.95 14.49 -16.74
N ASP A 188 -8.98 15.10 -17.34
CA ASP A 188 -10.13 14.36 -17.88
C ASP A 188 -9.70 13.51 -19.10
N GLU A 189 -8.85 14.04 -20.01
CA GLU A 189 -8.28 13.25 -21.11
C GLU A 189 -7.45 12.05 -20.61
N CYS A 190 -6.66 12.26 -19.55
CA CYS A 190 -5.90 11.20 -18.91
C CYS A 190 -6.83 10.13 -18.32
N VAL A 191 -7.86 10.53 -17.59
CA VAL A 191 -8.84 9.60 -16.98
C VAL A 191 -9.58 8.81 -18.05
N ASP A 192 -10.02 9.47 -19.13
CA ASP A 192 -10.74 8.83 -20.24
C ASP A 192 -9.87 7.81 -20.96
N PHE A 193 -8.60 8.16 -21.25
CA PHE A 193 -7.64 7.24 -21.85
C PHE A 193 -7.46 5.99 -20.99
N LEU A 194 -7.26 6.15 -19.68
CA LEU A 194 -7.07 5.02 -18.78
C LEU A 194 -8.32 4.16 -18.61
N CYS A 195 -9.50 4.79 -18.50
CA CYS A 195 -10.76 4.06 -18.41
C CYS A 195 -11.00 3.24 -19.67
N ASN A 196 -10.69 3.78 -20.85
CA ASN A 196 -10.76 3.05 -22.12
C ASN A 196 -9.78 1.86 -22.16
N GLU A 197 -8.50 2.07 -21.81
CA GLU A 197 -7.50 0.99 -21.78
C GLU A 197 -7.88 -0.15 -20.84
N LEU A 198 -8.37 0.18 -19.65
CA LEU A 198 -8.77 -0.81 -18.64
C LEU A 198 -10.07 -1.53 -19.03
N SER A 199 -10.98 -0.85 -19.71
CA SER A 199 -12.21 -1.46 -20.21
C SER A 199 -11.93 -2.45 -21.34
N GLN A 200 -11.05 -2.10 -22.27
CA GLN A 200 -10.57 -3.02 -23.31
C GLN A 200 -9.80 -4.20 -22.71
N ALA A 201 -8.97 -3.96 -21.69
CA ALA A 201 -8.29 -5.04 -20.98
C ALA A 201 -9.30 -5.99 -20.30
N ALA A 202 -10.26 -5.44 -19.56
CA ALA A 202 -11.28 -6.22 -18.85
C ALA A 202 -12.16 -7.08 -19.77
N ALA A 203 -12.34 -6.68 -21.04
CA ALA A 203 -13.09 -7.47 -22.02
C ALA A 203 -12.40 -8.80 -22.39
N SER A 204 -11.06 -8.86 -22.34
CA SER A 204 -10.28 -10.02 -22.77
C SER A 204 -9.58 -10.76 -21.62
N LEU A 205 -9.44 -10.14 -20.45
CA LEU A 205 -8.84 -10.78 -19.28
C LEU A 205 -9.78 -11.83 -18.66
N PRO A 206 -9.25 -12.94 -18.14
CA PRO A 206 -10.04 -13.91 -17.38
C PRO A 206 -10.42 -13.36 -16.00
N GLU A 207 -11.52 -13.88 -15.44
CA GLU A 207 -11.97 -13.54 -14.10
C GLU A 207 -11.03 -14.06 -13.01
N THR A 208 -10.53 -15.29 -13.19
CA THR A 208 -9.61 -15.94 -12.25
C THR A 208 -8.38 -16.49 -12.96
N ARG A 209 -7.31 -16.69 -12.20
CA ARG A 209 -6.08 -17.31 -12.68
C ARG A 209 -5.68 -18.50 -11.82
N ASN A 210 -4.90 -19.40 -12.41
CA ASN A 210 -4.33 -20.52 -11.68
C ASN A 210 -3.28 -20.05 -10.66
N LYS A 211 -2.92 -20.96 -9.73
CA LYS A 211 -2.01 -20.66 -8.60
C LYS A 211 -0.65 -20.08 -9.01
N SER A 212 -0.13 -20.44 -10.18
CA SER A 212 1.16 -19.96 -10.67
C SER A 212 1.11 -18.57 -11.32
N ASN A 213 -0.09 -18.01 -11.51
CA ASN A 213 -0.30 -16.76 -12.23
C ASN A 213 -1.20 -15.78 -11.46
N LEU A 214 -1.33 -15.93 -10.13
CA LEU A 214 -2.23 -15.13 -9.29
C LEU A 214 -1.91 -13.63 -9.28
N ILE A 215 -0.66 -13.25 -9.57
CA ILE A 215 -0.23 -11.85 -9.61
C ILE A 215 -0.42 -11.17 -10.99
N ARG A 216 -0.82 -11.95 -12.01
CA ARG A 216 -1.09 -11.41 -13.36
C ARG A 216 -2.49 -10.79 -13.40
N ALA A 217 -2.67 -9.81 -14.29
CA ALA A 217 -3.90 -9.05 -14.36
C ALA A 217 -5.14 -9.93 -14.61
N THR A 218 -6.23 -9.64 -13.92
CA THR A 218 -7.54 -10.27 -14.11
C THR A 218 -8.56 -9.22 -14.52
N LYS A 219 -9.73 -9.68 -14.99
CA LYS A 219 -10.87 -8.81 -15.25
C LYS A 219 -11.23 -7.96 -14.03
N GLY A 220 -11.40 -8.61 -12.88
CA GLY A 220 -11.73 -7.94 -11.62
C GLY A 220 -10.70 -6.88 -11.22
N LEU A 221 -9.41 -7.14 -11.43
CA LEU A 221 -8.36 -6.16 -11.18
C LEU A 221 -8.46 -4.96 -12.14
N ALA A 222 -8.63 -5.17 -13.44
CA ALA A 222 -8.74 -4.07 -14.40
C ALA A 222 -9.93 -3.16 -14.08
N LEU A 223 -11.09 -3.73 -13.74
CA LEU A 223 -12.26 -2.98 -13.29
C LEU A 223 -11.98 -2.23 -11.96
N SER A 224 -11.28 -2.85 -11.01
CA SER A 224 -10.95 -2.23 -9.72
C SER A 224 -10.00 -1.04 -9.85
N ILE A 225 -8.99 -1.12 -10.71
CA ILE A 225 -8.11 0.02 -11.00
C ILE A 225 -8.89 1.13 -11.71
N ARG A 226 -9.84 0.79 -12.59
CA ARG A 226 -10.72 1.80 -13.21
C ARG A 226 -11.56 2.53 -12.16
N ALA A 227 -12.18 1.79 -11.24
CA ALA A 227 -12.93 2.38 -10.13
C ALA A 227 -12.04 3.31 -9.29
N LYS A 228 -10.81 2.89 -8.96
CA LYS A 228 -9.84 3.70 -8.20
C LYS A 228 -9.48 5.01 -8.91
N ILE A 229 -9.26 4.99 -10.23
CA ILE A 229 -8.96 6.18 -11.03
C ILE A 229 -10.15 7.14 -11.02
N LEU A 230 -11.37 6.62 -11.17
CA LEU A 230 -12.57 7.45 -11.15
C LEU A 230 -12.83 8.07 -9.77
N ILE A 231 -12.58 7.33 -8.69
CA ILE A 231 -12.62 7.89 -7.32
C ILE A 231 -11.60 9.01 -7.15
N LEU A 232 -10.36 8.82 -7.64
CA LEU A 232 -9.35 9.87 -7.59
C LEU A 232 -9.82 11.12 -8.36
N ALA A 233 -10.35 10.94 -9.57
CA ALA A 233 -10.84 12.03 -10.41
C ALA A 233 -12.07 12.75 -9.82
N ALA A 234 -12.91 12.04 -9.06
CA ALA A 234 -14.08 12.60 -8.38
C ALA A 234 -13.75 13.27 -7.04
N SER A 235 -12.58 12.97 -6.46
CA SER A 235 -12.15 13.50 -5.16
C SER A 235 -11.86 15.00 -5.20
N PRO A 236 -11.99 15.72 -4.06
CA PRO A 236 -11.82 17.18 -3.99
C PRO A 236 -10.57 17.75 -4.68
N LEU A 237 -9.43 17.07 -4.64
CA LEU A 237 -8.21 17.54 -5.30
C LEU A 237 -8.40 17.83 -6.81
N PHE A 238 -9.22 17.05 -7.51
CA PHE A 238 -9.46 17.18 -8.96
C PHE A 238 -10.90 17.58 -9.31
N ASN A 239 -11.76 17.79 -8.30
CA ASN A 239 -13.19 18.02 -8.47
C ASN A 239 -13.73 19.02 -7.44
N SER A 240 -13.04 20.15 -7.25
CA SER A 240 -13.50 21.23 -6.37
C SER A 240 -13.12 22.60 -6.92
N GLU A 241 -13.86 23.64 -6.51
CA GLU A 241 -13.57 25.03 -6.86
C GLU A 241 -12.30 25.56 -6.18
N ASP A 242 -12.07 25.15 -4.93
CA ASP A 242 -10.98 25.65 -4.08
C ASP A 242 -9.72 24.76 -4.11
N THR A 243 -9.55 23.94 -5.15
CA THR A 243 -8.39 23.04 -5.24
C THR A 243 -7.08 23.83 -5.35
N PRO A 244 -6.01 23.50 -4.61
CA PRO A 244 -4.73 24.22 -4.65
C PRO A 244 -4.02 24.13 -6.01
N ILE A 245 -4.46 23.22 -6.89
CA ILE A 245 -3.92 23.03 -8.23
C ILE A 245 -4.79 23.68 -9.33
N TYR A 246 -5.72 24.58 -8.97
CA TYR A 246 -6.68 25.20 -9.89
C TYR A 246 -6.03 25.95 -11.07
N ASN A 247 -4.83 26.52 -10.89
CA ASN A 247 -4.13 27.28 -11.92
C ASN A 247 -3.07 26.45 -12.66
N LEU A 248 -3.12 25.12 -12.57
CA LEU A 248 -2.23 24.24 -13.31
C LEU A 248 -2.54 24.35 -14.81
N LYS A 249 -1.54 24.77 -15.60
CA LYS A 249 -1.68 25.07 -17.03
C LYS A 249 -0.65 24.35 -17.88
N ASN A 250 -1.01 24.07 -19.13
CA ASN A 250 -0.05 23.62 -20.15
C ASN A 250 0.81 24.78 -20.68
N ASP A 251 1.68 24.46 -21.63
CA ASP A 251 2.58 25.39 -22.34
C ASP A 251 1.83 26.52 -23.07
N LYS A 252 0.56 26.30 -23.42
CA LYS A 252 -0.32 27.26 -24.09
C LYS A 252 -1.16 28.11 -23.13
N GLY A 253 -1.05 27.88 -21.82
CA GLY A 253 -1.82 28.58 -20.80
C GLY A 253 -3.24 28.05 -20.57
N GLU A 254 -3.59 26.91 -21.17
CA GLU A 254 -4.87 26.23 -20.98
C GLU A 254 -4.85 25.44 -19.67
N LEU A 255 -5.97 25.41 -18.95
CA LEU A 255 -6.09 24.70 -17.69
C LEU A 255 -6.01 23.18 -17.91
N LEU A 256 -5.21 22.50 -17.09
CA LEU A 256 -5.10 21.04 -17.11
C LEU A 256 -6.12 20.35 -16.21
N ILE A 257 -6.75 21.09 -15.31
CA ILE A 257 -7.82 20.61 -14.43
C ILE A 257 -9.11 21.35 -14.79
N THR A 258 -10.19 20.60 -14.97
CA THR A 258 -11.52 21.17 -15.20
C THR A 258 -11.98 21.91 -13.94
N PRO A 259 -12.32 23.21 -14.03
CA PRO A 259 -12.76 23.97 -12.86
C PRO A 259 -14.12 23.52 -12.33
N GLY A 260 -14.27 23.54 -11.00
CA GLY A 260 -15.55 23.35 -10.34
C GLY A 260 -15.82 21.91 -9.88
N TYR A 261 -16.99 21.73 -9.26
CA TYR A 261 -17.48 20.45 -8.78
C TYR A 261 -18.40 19.78 -9.81
N SER A 262 -18.21 18.48 -10.03
CA SER A 262 -19.04 17.62 -10.88
C SER A 262 -19.48 16.39 -10.10
N GLU A 263 -20.78 16.31 -9.82
CA GLU A 263 -21.42 15.14 -9.20
C GLU A 263 -21.36 13.91 -10.13
N GLU A 264 -21.39 14.11 -11.45
CA GLU A 264 -21.33 13.02 -12.44
C GLU A 264 -20.02 12.21 -12.32
N LYS A 265 -18.92 12.83 -11.88
CA LYS A 265 -17.67 12.11 -11.60
C LYS A 265 -17.85 11.09 -10.47
N TRP A 266 -18.61 11.44 -9.42
CA TRP A 266 -18.97 10.50 -8.36
C TRP A 266 -19.90 9.40 -8.86
N ALA A 267 -20.88 9.73 -9.72
CA ALA A 267 -21.76 8.72 -10.32
C ALA A 267 -20.97 7.70 -11.16
N LYS A 268 -20.00 8.16 -11.98
CA LYS A 268 -19.10 7.27 -12.74
C LYS A 268 -18.25 6.40 -11.82
N ALA A 269 -17.74 6.95 -10.72
CA ALA A 269 -16.98 6.20 -9.74
C ALA A 269 -17.83 5.14 -9.03
N ALA A 270 -19.06 5.47 -8.64
CA ALA A 270 -20.01 4.54 -8.04
C ALA A 270 -20.33 3.39 -9.01
N ALA A 271 -20.64 3.70 -10.27
CA ALA A 271 -20.94 2.70 -11.28
C ALA A 271 -19.75 1.74 -11.48
N ALA A 272 -18.53 2.27 -11.61
CA ALA A 272 -17.34 1.45 -11.78
C ALA A 272 -17.03 0.56 -10.58
N ALA A 273 -17.24 1.03 -9.34
CA ALA A 273 -17.09 0.20 -8.15
C ALA A 273 -18.18 -0.89 -8.08
N LYS A 274 -19.42 -0.54 -8.43
CA LYS A 274 -20.54 -1.48 -8.50
C LYS A 274 -20.28 -2.61 -9.51
N GLU A 275 -19.69 -2.31 -10.66
CA GLU A 275 -19.32 -3.33 -11.66
C GLU A 275 -18.37 -4.39 -11.10
N VAL A 276 -17.47 -4.01 -10.17
CA VAL A 276 -16.58 -4.97 -9.49
C VAL A 276 -17.35 -5.81 -8.49
N ILE A 277 -18.24 -5.21 -7.71
CA ILE A 277 -19.10 -5.89 -6.74
C ILE A 277 -20.00 -6.92 -7.46
N ASP A 278 -20.59 -6.51 -8.58
CA ASP A 278 -21.51 -7.32 -9.38
C ASP A 278 -20.83 -8.50 -10.09
N LEU A 279 -19.48 -8.55 -10.16
CA LEU A 279 -18.77 -9.75 -10.63
C LEU A 279 -19.02 -10.96 -9.72
N GLY A 280 -19.24 -10.73 -8.41
CA GLY A 280 -19.47 -11.80 -7.45
C GLY A 280 -18.27 -12.76 -7.24
N VAL A 281 -17.06 -12.33 -7.61
CA VAL A 281 -15.83 -13.16 -7.52
C VAL A 281 -14.99 -12.89 -6.27
N TYR A 282 -15.28 -11.80 -5.54
CA TYR A 282 -14.57 -11.38 -4.34
C TYR A 282 -15.52 -11.29 -3.14
N GLU A 283 -15.00 -11.56 -1.95
CA GLU A 283 -15.72 -11.44 -0.68
C GLU A 283 -14.74 -10.99 0.41
N LEU A 284 -15.25 -10.40 1.49
CA LEU A 284 -14.40 -10.11 2.64
C LEU A 284 -13.90 -11.41 3.26
N PHE A 285 -12.61 -11.43 3.61
CA PHE A 285 -11.98 -12.62 4.15
C PHE A 285 -12.42 -12.82 5.60
N THR A 286 -12.80 -14.05 5.92
CA THR A 286 -13.22 -14.44 7.27
C THR A 286 -12.61 -15.77 7.67
N VAL A 287 -12.37 -15.92 8.97
CA VAL A 287 -11.91 -17.16 9.59
C VAL A 287 -13.02 -17.66 10.49
N LYS A 288 -13.35 -18.96 10.40
CA LYS A 288 -14.39 -19.54 11.26
C LYS A 288 -13.99 -19.49 12.73
N LYS A 289 -14.97 -19.20 13.58
CA LYS A 289 -14.82 -19.24 15.03
C LYS A 289 -14.34 -20.61 15.51
N THR A 290 -13.49 -20.59 16.54
CA THR A 290 -12.98 -21.79 17.23
C THR A 290 -13.13 -21.64 18.74
N ALA A 291 -12.78 -22.67 19.51
CA ALA A 291 -12.80 -22.61 20.97
C ALA A 291 -11.79 -21.61 21.56
N SER A 292 -10.78 -21.19 20.79
CA SER A 292 -9.77 -20.20 21.18
C SER A 292 -10.09 -18.77 20.72
N THR A 293 -11.23 -18.57 20.04
CA THR A 293 -11.63 -17.24 19.56
C THR A 293 -11.95 -16.33 20.75
N ILE A 294 -11.33 -15.16 20.78
CA ILE A 294 -11.66 -14.10 21.73
C ILE A 294 -12.96 -13.44 21.25
N GLU A 295 -14.01 -13.54 22.04
CA GLU A 295 -15.32 -13.02 21.66
C GLU A 295 -15.40 -11.50 21.86
N PRO A 296 -15.94 -10.74 20.88
CA PRO A 296 -16.30 -9.35 21.10
C PRO A 296 -17.38 -9.20 22.18
N PRO A 297 -17.58 -7.98 22.72
CA PRO A 297 -18.70 -7.68 23.59
C PRO A 297 -20.04 -8.17 23.04
N GLN A 298 -20.90 -8.68 23.93
CA GLN A 298 -22.22 -9.13 23.56
C GLN A 298 -23.09 -7.95 23.12
N ARG A 299 -23.65 -8.02 21.91
CA ARG A 299 -24.47 -6.97 21.33
C ARG A 299 -25.63 -7.56 20.55
N MET A 300 -26.84 -7.18 20.97
CA MET A 300 -28.09 -7.63 20.34
C MET A 300 -28.06 -7.33 18.84
N GLY A 301 -28.40 -8.34 18.04
CA GLY A 301 -28.43 -8.27 16.57
C GLY A 301 -27.09 -8.57 15.88
N TYR A 302 -25.96 -8.53 16.59
CA TYR A 302 -24.63 -8.79 16.01
C TYR A 302 -23.97 -10.05 16.57
N SER A 303 -24.00 -10.26 17.88
CA SER A 303 -23.34 -11.42 18.51
C SER A 303 -24.02 -12.75 18.18
N ASP A 304 -25.32 -12.71 17.86
CA ASP A 304 -26.14 -13.90 17.55
C ASP A 304 -26.32 -14.13 16.04
N ALA A 305 -25.93 -13.17 15.21
CA ALA A 305 -26.07 -13.25 13.76
C ALA A 305 -24.77 -13.71 13.10
N ASN A 306 -24.88 -14.53 12.06
CA ASN A 306 -23.73 -14.93 11.26
C ASN A 306 -23.25 -13.79 10.37
N PHE A 307 -22.00 -13.87 9.93
CA PHE A 307 -21.45 -12.97 8.92
C PHE A 307 -22.29 -13.04 7.62
N PRO A 308 -22.61 -11.92 6.95
CA PRO A 308 -22.10 -10.55 7.15
C PRO A 308 -22.95 -9.64 8.07
N GLN A 309 -23.97 -10.17 8.73
CA GLN A 309 -24.87 -9.39 9.60
C GLN A 309 -24.36 -9.30 11.04
N GLY A 310 -23.61 -10.31 11.46
CA GLY A 310 -22.98 -10.37 12.78
C GLY A 310 -21.69 -11.17 12.75
N TRP A 311 -21.16 -11.48 13.94
CA TRP A 311 -19.88 -12.16 14.11
C TRP A 311 -19.99 -13.50 14.85
N ALA A 312 -21.18 -14.12 14.86
CA ALA A 312 -21.44 -15.35 15.62
C ALA A 312 -20.57 -16.55 15.18
N ASP A 313 -20.27 -16.65 13.88
CA ASP A 313 -19.61 -17.80 13.24
C ASP A 313 -18.16 -17.55 12.81
N ILE A 314 -17.63 -16.35 13.06
CA ILE A 314 -16.28 -15.94 12.66
C ILE A 314 -15.39 -15.62 13.87
N ASP A 315 -14.08 -15.63 13.65
CA ASP A 315 -13.07 -15.12 14.58
C ASP A 315 -12.65 -13.72 14.13
N PRO A 316 -13.04 -12.64 14.84
CA PRO A 316 -12.81 -11.29 14.37
C PRO A 316 -11.34 -10.88 14.32
N TYR A 317 -10.52 -11.37 15.24
CA TYR A 317 -9.09 -11.08 15.25
C TYR A 317 -8.38 -11.80 14.11
N GLN A 318 -8.63 -13.11 13.96
CA GLN A 318 -8.00 -13.93 12.92
C GLN A 318 -8.48 -13.55 11.51
N SER A 319 -9.74 -13.12 11.36
CA SER A 319 -10.28 -12.62 10.09
C SER A 319 -9.53 -11.38 9.59
N TYR A 320 -8.95 -10.58 10.49
CA TYR A 320 -8.12 -9.44 10.10
C TYR A 320 -6.62 -9.80 10.01
N THR A 321 -6.05 -10.56 10.95
CA THR A 321 -4.59 -10.82 10.94
C THR A 321 -4.14 -11.73 9.81
N GLN A 322 -4.91 -12.77 9.49
CA GLN A 322 -4.53 -13.77 8.48
C GLN A 322 -4.55 -13.26 7.04
N LEU A 323 -5.08 -12.04 6.84
CA LEU A 323 -4.90 -11.29 5.59
C LEU A 323 -3.44 -10.95 5.31
N PHE A 324 -2.63 -10.73 6.37
CA PHE A 324 -1.33 -10.08 6.28
C PHE A 324 -0.17 -10.90 6.85
N ASP A 325 -0.44 -11.84 7.76
CA ASP A 325 0.60 -12.57 8.51
C ASP A 325 1.32 -13.67 7.69
N GLY A 326 0.77 -14.06 6.53
CA GLY A 326 1.34 -15.09 5.65
C GLY A 326 0.91 -16.53 5.99
N ASN A 327 0.03 -16.71 6.98
CA ASN A 327 -0.55 -18.02 7.30
C ASN A 327 -1.45 -18.54 6.17
N LYS A 328 -2.05 -17.63 5.39
CA LYS A 328 -2.81 -17.95 4.17
C LYS A 328 -1.99 -17.63 2.93
N ARG A 329 -2.02 -18.54 1.97
CA ARG A 329 -1.50 -18.27 0.62
C ARG A 329 -2.46 -17.33 -0.12
N LEU A 330 -1.93 -16.56 -1.05
CA LEU A 330 -2.69 -15.57 -1.82
C LEU A 330 -4.03 -16.10 -2.38
N GLY A 331 -4.02 -17.29 -3.00
CA GLY A 331 -5.24 -17.90 -3.57
C GLY A 331 -6.26 -18.43 -2.54
N GLN A 332 -5.99 -18.30 -1.24
CA GLN A 332 -6.92 -18.62 -0.14
C GLN A 332 -7.54 -17.35 0.47
N ILE A 333 -7.09 -16.17 0.06
CA ILE A 333 -7.58 -14.89 0.55
C ILE A 333 -8.55 -14.34 -0.49
N SER A 334 -9.84 -14.58 -0.27
CA SER A 334 -10.91 -14.18 -1.19
C SER A 334 -11.09 -12.65 -1.30
N GLU A 335 -10.54 -11.90 -0.35
CA GLU A 335 -10.55 -10.44 -0.33
C GLU A 335 -9.45 -9.81 -1.21
N MET A 336 -8.42 -10.57 -1.57
CA MET A 336 -7.26 -10.04 -2.27
C MET A 336 -7.51 -9.95 -3.77
N ILE A 337 -7.65 -8.73 -4.29
CA ILE A 337 -7.83 -8.49 -5.73
C ILE A 337 -6.48 -8.47 -6.42
N TRP A 338 -5.48 -7.79 -5.84
CA TRP A 338 -4.12 -7.80 -6.34
C TRP A 338 -3.10 -7.53 -5.25
N ALA A 339 -1.99 -8.26 -5.32
CA ALA A 339 -0.93 -8.19 -4.35
C ALA A 339 0.44 -8.34 -5.02
N ASN A 340 1.44 -7.77 -4.36
CA ASN A 340 2.84 -7.99 -4.65
C ASN A 340 3.35 -9.18 -3.81
N ASP A 341 3.99 -10.14 -4.47
CA ASP A 341 4.55 -11.34 -3.83
C ASP A 341 6.04 -11.21 -3.47
N ASN A 342 6.64 -10.03 -3.68
CA ASN A 342 8.02 -9.79 -3.30
C ASN A 342 8.17 -9.58 -1.79
N ASN A 343 8.53 -10.66 -1.09
CA ASN A 343 8.59 -10.70 0.37
C ASN A 343 9.75 -9.89 0.98
N ASN A 344 10.78 -9.47 0.22
CA ASN A 344 11.94 -8.78 0.80
C ASN A 344 11.57 -7.50 1.55
N ASN A 345 10.60 -6.75 1.01
CA ASN A 345 10.14 -5.50 1.61
C ASN A 345 9.44 -5.70 2.97
N ILE A 346 8.58 -6.71 3.04
CA ILE A 346 7.80 -7.00 4.25
C ILE A 346 8.70 -7.67 5.29
N TYR A 347 9.61 -8.56 4.86
CA TYR A 347 10.66 -9.11 5.72
C TYR A 347 11.40 -7.98 6.44
N GLU A 348 11.85 -6.98 5.69
CA GLU A 348 12.56 -5.85 6.26
C GLU A 348 11.65 -5.00 7.18
N LEU A 349 10.38 -4.78 6.82
CA LEU A 349 9.42 -4.09 7.68
C LEU A 349 9.28 -4.79 9.04
N ILE A 350 9.20 -6.12 9.05
CA ILE A 350 9.13 -6.95 10.27
C ILE A 350 10.43 -6.84 11.06
N GLU A 351 11.57 -6.95 10.39
CA GLU A 351 12.89 -6.81 11.01
C GLU A 351 13.07 -5.46 11.72
N HIS A 352 12.45 -4.38 11.22
CA HIS A 352 12.51 -3.05 11.83
C HIS A 352 11.40 -2.79 12.84
N SER A 353 10.37 -3.63 12.87
CA SER A 353 9.26 -3.54 13.82
C SER A 353 9.51 -4.35 15.10
N LEU A 354 10.21 -5.48 14.96
CA LEU A 354 10.48 -6.41 16.06
C LEU A 354 11.36 -5.78 17.16
N PRO A 355 11.19 -6.21 18.44
CA PRO A 355 11.95 -5.68 19.57
C PRO A 355 13.47 -5.85 19.43
N ARG A 356 14.23 -4.93 20.05
CA ARG A 356 15.69 -4.95 20.00
C ARG A 356 16.25 -6.14 20.76
N TYR A 357 15.60 -6.56 21.85
CA TYR A 357 16.01 -7.72 22.64
C TYR A 357 16.09 -9.02 21.83
N VAL A 358 15.18 -9.21 20.86
CA VAL A 358 15.20 -10.36 19.93
C VAL A 358 16.15 -10.15 18.74
N LYS A 359 17.16 -9.30 18.90
CA LYS A 359 18.21 -8.93 17.93
C LYS A 359 17.73 -8.18 16.68
N ALA A 360 16.48 -7.76 16.63
CA ALA A 360 15.93 -6.96 15.53
C ALA A 360 16.36 -5.47 15.64
N TRP A 361 15.82 -4.59 14.79
CA TRP A 361 16.20 -3.17 14.75
C TRP A 361 15.31 -2.26 15.61
N ASN A 362 14.01 -2.54 15.72
CA ASN A 362 13.09 -1.81 16.60
C ASN A 362 13.02 -0.29 16.30
N CYS A 363 12.99 0.10 15.03
CA CYS A 363 13.11 1.49 14.57
C CYS A 363 11.82 2.09 13.98
N ILE A 364 10.77 1.29 13.77
CA ILE A 364 9.49 1.81 13.26
C ILE A 364 8.67 2.37 14.42
N ALA A 365 8.12 3.57 14.23
CA ALA A 365 7.32 4.24 15.24
C ALA A 365 5.93 4.61 14.71
N VAL A 366 4.89 4.24 15.46
CA VAL A 366 3.49 4.62 15.14
C VAL A 366 3.11 5.87 15.92
N THR A 367 2.45 6.83 15.30
CA THR A 367 2.10 8.08 16.00
C THR A 367 0.99 7.87 17.02
N GLN A 368 0.98 8.68 18.10
CA GLN A 368 -0.10 8.67 19.09
C GLN A 368 -1.46 8.91 18.45
N LYS A 369 -1.51 9.76 17.41
CA LYS A 369 -2.73 10.04 16.63
C LYS A 369 -3.30 8.76 16.00
N GLN A 370 -2.45 7.96 15.37
CA GLN A 370 -2.88 6.68 14.79
C GLN A 370 -3.29 5.67 15.87
N VAL A 371 -2.59 5.63 17.02
CA VAL A 371 -2.97 4.78 18.16
C VAL A 371 -4.34 5.16 18.73
N ASP A 372 -4.63 6.46 18.78
CA ASP A 372 -5.88 7.00 19.31
C ASP A 372 -7.04 6.87 18.32
N ALA A 373 -6.76 6.70 17.01
CA ALA A 373 -7.76 6.46 15.99
C ALA A 373 -8.51 5.13 16.18
N TYR A 374 -7.90 4.10 16.77
CA TYR A 374 -8.61 2.85 17.01
C TYR A 374 -9.75 3.04 18.03
N GLN A 375 -10.88 2.40 17.82
CA GLN A 375 -12.02 2.49 18.71
C GLN A 375 -11.86 1.58 19.94
N MET A 376 -12.72 1.77 20.93
CA MET A 376 -12.97 0.79 21.98
C MET A 376 -13.66 -0.45 21.38
N CYS A 377 -13.66 -1.57 22.09
CA CYS A 377 -14.23 -2.83 21.59
C CYS A 377 -15.76 -2.79 21.36
N ASP A 378 -16.46 -1.75 21.82
CA ASP A 378 -17.87 -1.50 21.57
C ASP A 378 -18.13 -0.61 20.32
N GLY A 379 -17.06 -0.20 19.63
CA GLY A 379 -17.10 0.65 18.43
C GLY A 379 -17.21 2.14 18.72
N ARG A 380 -17.03 2.58 19.97
CA ARG A 380 -16.97 4.01 20.33
C ARG A 380 -15.54 4.53 20.37
N ASP A 381 -15.37 5.80 20.05
CA ASP A 381 -14.07 6.46 20.12
C ASP A 381 -13.61 6.64 21.58
N ILE A 382 -12.29 6.77 21.78
CA ILE A 382 -11.71 6.93 23.11
C ILE A 382 -12.18 8.21 23.84
N THR A 383 -12.61 9.23 23.10
CA THR A 383 -13.13 10.49 23.63
C THR A 383 -14.61 10.42 24.02
N ASN A 384 -15.31 9.36 23.58
CA ASN A 384 -16.73 9.10 23.85
C ASN A 384 -16.96 7.64 24.28
N SER A 385 -16.02 7.08 25.03
CA SER A 385 -16.08 5.68 25.49
C SER A 385 -17.29 5.43 26.40
N SER A 386 -17.79 4.19 26.43
CA SER A 386 -18.90 3.80 27.30
C SER A 386 -18.48 3.69 28.77
N SER A 387 -19.46 3.69 29.67
CA SER A 387 -19.21 3.39 31.08
C SER A 387 -18.83 1.93 31.33
N GLU A 388 -19.22 1.02 30.43
CA GLU A 388 -18.89 -0.40 30.49
C GLU A 388 -17.45 -0.66 30.05
N TYR A 389 -17.01 -0.02 28.96
CA TYR A 389 -15.65 -0.09 28.43
C TYR A 389 -14.97 1.30 28.42
N PRO A 390 -14.70 1.90 29.60
CA PRO A 390 -14.17 3.25 29.66
C PRO A 390 -12.71 3.30 29.22
N TYR A 391 -12.36 4.31 28.42
CA TYR A 391 -10.96 4.63 28.13
C TYR A 391 -10.31 5.26 29.37
N ARG A 392 -9.21 4.66 29.86
CA ARG A 392 -8.52 5.10 31.08
C ARG A 392 -7.09 5.48 30.76
N THR A 393 -6.68 6.69 31.13
CA THR A 393 -5.32 7.21 30.91
C THR A 393 -4.31 6.76 31.97
N GLU A 394 -4.80 6.27 33.12
CA GLU A 394 -3.98 5.89 34.27
C GLU A 394 -4.24 4.46 34.73
N GLY A 395 -3.23 3.89 35.40
CA GLY A 395 -3.29 2.56 35.98
C GLY A 395 -2.85 1.47 35.01
N PHE A 396 -2.76 0.26 35.57
CA PHE A 396 -2.31 -0.94 34.90
C PHE A 396 -3.33 -2.06 35.11
N TYR A 397 -3.48 -2.87 34.07
CA TYR A 397 -4.38 -4.01 34.04
C TYR A 397 -3.92 -5.08 35.04
N ASP A 398 -4.89 -5.66 35.74
CA ASP A 398 -4.69 -6.73 36.71
C ASP A 398 -5.82 -7.73 36.54
N ALA A 399 -5.53 -8.85 35.88
CA ALA A 399 -6.48 -9.92 35.61
C ALA A 399 -7.04 -10.58 36.89
N SER A 400 -6.39 -10.38 38.04
CA SER A 400 -6.87 -10.87 39.33
C SER A 400 -7.89 -9.94 40.00
N ASN A 401 -8.05 -8.70 39.51
CA ASN A 401 -8.96 -7.73 40.07
C ASN A 401 -10.43 -8.06 39.69
N PRO A 402 -11.30 -8.44 40.65
CA PRO A 402 -12.67 -8.84 40.35
C PRO A 402 -13.56 -7.69 39.85
N ASN A 403 -13.10 -6.44 39.98
CA ASN A 403 -13.82 -5.26 39.50
C ASN A 403 -13.42 -4.85 38.06
N GLN A 404 -12.50 -5.58 37.43
CA GLN A 404 -12.11 -5.37 36.03
C GLN A 404 -12.75 -6.42 35.13
N ILE A 405 -13.30 -5.98 34.00
CA ILE A 405 -13.70 -6.89 32.94
C ILE A 405 -12.44 -7.50 32.34
N LYS A 406 -12.44 -8.82 32.18
CA LYS A 406 -11.31 -9.55 31.63
C LYS A 406 -11.08 -9.15 30.16
N CYS A 407 -9.84 -8.85 29.81
CA CYS A 407 -9.41 -8.59 28.44
C CYS A 407 -8.36 -9.62 28.00
N ASP A 408 -8.75 -10.54 27.11
CA ASP A 408 -7.88 -11.66 26.67
C ASP A 408 -6.75 -11.23 25.72
N TYR A 409 -6.80 -10.00 25.19
CA TYR A 409 -5.77 -9.46 24.29
C TYR A 409 -4.54 -8.91 25.02
N VAL A 410 -4.65 -8.65 26.33
CA VAL A 410 -3.60 -7.97 27.11
C VAL A 410 -3.14 -8.84 28.28
N GLN A 411 -1.89 -8.64 28.68
CA GLN A 411 -1.30 -9.29 29.86
C GLN A 411 -1.40 -8.37 31.08
N ASP A 412 -1.20 -8.94 32.28
CA ASP A 412 -1.08 -8.16 33.52
C ASP A 412 0.01 -7.09 33.40
N ASP A 413 -0.17 -5.97 34.11
CA ASP A 413 0.79 -4.86 34.16
C ASP A 413 0.93 -4.10 32.83
N VAL A 414 -0.03 -4.25 31.91
CA VAL A 414 -0.17 -3.39 30.71
C VAL A 414 -0.98 -2.15 31.07
N SER A 415 -0.66 -0.99 30.50
CA SER A 415 -1.41 0.24 30.77
C SER A 415 -2.89 0.10 30.40
N MET A 416 -3.78 0.62 31.25
CA MET A 416 -5.23 0.57 31.03
C MET A 416 -5.68 1.23 29.70
N ARG A 417 -4.84 2.07 29.10
CA ARG A 417 -5.05 2.74 27.81
C ARG A 417 -5.20 1.79 26.62
N TYR A 418 -4.66 0.58 26.75
CA TYR A 418 -4.62 -0.42 25.68
C TYR A 418 -5.63 -1.55 25.92
N VAL A 419 -6.40 -1.48 27.00
CA VAL A 419 -7.38 -2.50 27.40
C VAL A 419 -8.70 -2.22 26.70
N HIS A 420 -9.39 -3.27 26.24
CA HIS A 420 -10.70 -3.19 25.58
C HIS A 420 -10.74 -2.29 24.33
N ARG A 421 -9.69 -2.34 23.50
CA ARG A 421 -9.69 -1.73 22.16
C ARG A 421 -10.26 -2.71 21.13
N GLU A 422 -10.55 -2.23 19.93
CA GLU A 422 -10.99 -3.09 18.83
C GLU A 422 -9.90 -4.11 18.41
N PRO A 423 -10.25 -5.26 17.82
CA PRO A 423 -9.28 -6.29 17.42
C PRO A 423 -8.15 -5.80 16.49
N ARG A 424 -8.44 -4.86 15.58
CA ARG A 424 -7.45 -4.28 14.67
C ARG A 424 -6.32 -3.54 15.39
N PHE A 425 -6.59 -2.97 16.57
CA PHE A 425 -5.57 -2.33 17.40
C PHE A 425 -4.51 -3.35 17.82
N TYR A 426 -4.93 -4.49 18.36
CA TYR A 426 -4.01 -5.55 18.81
C TYR A 426 -3.28 -6.22 17.65
N ALA A 427 -3.91 -6.31 16.48
CA ALA A 427 -3.28 -6.83 15.28
C ALA A 427 -2.21 -5.88 14.71
N SER A 428 -2.44 -4.58 14.79
CA SER A 428 -1.66 -3.60 14.01
C SER A 428 -0.66 -2.79 14.83
N ILE A 429 -0.88 -2.64 16.14
CA ILE A 429 -0.08 -1.78 17.02
C ILE A 429 0.72 -2.61 18.01
N GLY A 430 2.04 -2.45 17.99
CA GLY A 430 2.92 -2.87 19.07
C GLY A 430 3.06 -1.75 20.10
N TYR A 431 2.67 -2.02 21.34
CA TYR A 431 2.79 -1.10 22.47
C TYR A 431 3.59 -1.73 23.62
N ASN A 432 3.96 -0.94 24.61
CA ASN A 432 4.73 -1.44 25.76
C ASN A 432 3.99 -2.57 26.49
N GLY A 433 4.62 -3.75 26.59
CA GLY A 433 4.02 -4.96 27.11
C GLY A 433 3.39 -5.89 26.05
N THR A 434 3.49 -5.56 24.76
CA THR A 434 3.11 -6.48 23.66
C THR A 434 3.98 -7.73 23.68
N VAL A 435 3.36 -8.88 23.42
CA VAL A 435 4.04 -10.17 23.31
C VAL A 435 4.34 -10.49 21.84
N TRP A 436 5.61 -10.84 21.59
CA TRP A 436 6.14 -11.28 20.31
C TRP A 436 6.49 -12.77 20.41
N GLY A 437 5.81 -13.62 19.64
CA GLY A 437 5.93 -15.08 19.72
C GLY A 437 7.33 -15.59 19.39
N CYS A 438 7.90 -15.14 18.26
CA CYS A 438 9.21 -15.52 17.72
C CYS A 438 9.49 -17.03 17.78
N THR A 439 8.47 -17.86 17.57
CA THR A 439 8.51 -19.29 17.90
C THR A 439 9.38 -20.13 16.96
N SER A 440 9.78 -19.60 15.80
CA SER A 440 10.73 -20.28 14.90
C SER A 440 12.17 -20.28 15.42
N ALA A 441 12.55 -19.32 16.26
CA ALA A 441 13.91 -19.23 16.76
C ALA A 441 14.25 -20.44 17.64
N THR A 442 15.44 -21.02 17.43
CA THR A 442 15.96 -22.13 18.25
C THR A 442 17.12 -21.69 19.15
N GLU A 443 17.73 -20.53 18.86
CA GLU A 443 18.73 -19.92 19.73
C GLU A 443 18.12 -19.56 21.09
N GLY A 444 18.85 -19.75 22.19
CA GLY A 444 18.41 -19.31 23.52
C GLY A 444 17.15 -19.98 24.07
N GLY A 445 16.57 -20.95 23.37
CA GLY A 445 15.37 -21.69 23.80
C GLY A 445 14.18 -20.78 24.09
N THR A 446 13.54 -20.98 25.24
CA THR A 446 12.36 -20.21 25.68
C THR A 446 12.63 -18.72 25.96
N THR A 447 13.88 -18.26 25.90
CA THR A 447 14.25 -16.88 26.25
C THR A 447 13.72 -15.85 25.26
N TYR A 448 13.69 -16.19 23.97
CA TYR A 448 13.20 -15.29 22.92
C TYR A 448 11.76 -15.59 22.49
N HIS A 449 11.18 -16.70 22.98
CA HIS A 449 9.79 -17.08 22.70
C HIS A 449 8.83 -16.30 23.58
N ASN A 450 7.73 -15.84 23.01
CA ASN A 450 6.69 -15.07 23.70
C ASN A 450 7.28 -13.90 24.50
N TYR A 451 8.26 -13.22 23.89
CA TYR A 451 8.95 -12.11 24.52
C TYR A 451 8.02 -10.92 24.70
N ARG A 452 7.94 -10.42 25.94
CA ARG A 452 7.17 -9.22 26.29
C ARG A 452 8.05 -7.98 26.14
N ALA A 453 7.77 -7.15 25.13
CA ALA A 453 8.55 -5.95 24.83
C ALA A 453 8.47 -4.90 25.96
N GLN A 454 9.61 -4.25 26.23
CA GLN A 454 9.75 -3.23 27.27
C GLN A 454 10.40 -1.95 26.71
N TYR A 455 9.56 -0.95 26.43
CA TYR A 455 9.95 0.31 25.81
C TYR A 455 10.35 1.42 26.80
N TYR A 456 10.33 1.14 28.11
CA TYR A 456 10.80 2.09 29.13
C TYR A 456 12.29 2.44 28.95
N LYS A 457 12.69 3.66 29.30
CA LYS A 457 14.09 4.10 29.23
C LYS A 457 15.03 3.14 29.96
N GLY A 458 16.13 2.76 29.31
CA GLY A 458 17.14 1.85 29.85
C GLY A 458 16.77 0.37 29.84
N LYS A 459 15.58 0.00 29.37
CA LYS A 459 15.23 -1.39 29.02
C LYS A 459 15.73 -1.73 27.62
N PRO A 460 15.82 -3.03 27.27
CA PRO A 460 16.39 -3.46 25.99
C PRO A 460 15.75 -2.84 24.74
N ASP A 461 14.44 -2.57 24.76
CA ASP A 461 13.72 -2.04 23.60
C ASP A 461 13.41 -0.54 23.71
N GLY A 462 13.72 0.06 24.87
CA GLY A 462 13.49 1.47 25.12
C GLY A 462 14.66 2.35 24.72
N LYS A 463 14.49 3.66 24.90
CA LYS A 463 15.55 4.64 24.62
C LYS A 463 16.80 4.33 25.46
N ASN A 464 17.91 4.11 24.78
CA ASN A 464 19.22 3.88 25.38
C ASN A 464 20.26 4.83 24.76
N LEU A 465 21.16 5.40 25.56
CA LEU A 465 22.15 6.38 25.09
C LEU A 465 23.22 5.76 24.21
N SER A 466 23.53 4.47 24.38
CA SER A 466 24.51 3.75 23.55
C SER A 466 23.95 3.33 22.18
N GLU A 467 22.62 3.27 22.05
CA GLU A 467 21.90 2.75 20.88
C GLU A 467 20.65 3.62 20.60
N ILE A 468 20.85 4.92 20.43
CA ILE A 468 19.76 5.91 20.36
C ILE A 468 18.81 5.71 19.17
N GLU A 469 19.24 4.97 18.14
CA GLU A 469 18.46 4.71 16.91
C GLU A 469 17.56 3.47 17.02
N PHE A 470 17.80 2.56 17.99
CA PHE A 470 17.12 1.25 18.07
C PHE A 470 15.96 1.22 19.08
N HIS A 471 15.06 2.20 18.95
CA HIS A 471 13.80 2.21 19.69
C HIS A 471 12.68 2.91 18.90
N PRO A 472 11.40 2.56 19.13
CA PRO A 472 10.29 3.31 18.56
C PRO A 472 10.25 4.70 19.21
N LEU A 473 10.48 5.75 18.42
CA LEU A 473 10.52 7.14 18.89
C LEU A 473 9.27 7.57 19.68
N THR A 474 8.13 6.97 19.38
CA THR A 474 6.83 7.27 20.00
C THR A 474 6.43 6.27 21.09
N GLY A 475 7.24 5.24 21.35
CA GLY A 475 6.90 4.13 22.25
C GLY A 475 5.89 3.12 21.69
N TYR A 476 5.55 3.24 20.41
CA TYR A 476 4.70 2.30 19.67
C TYR A 476 5.39 1.88 18.39
N THR A 477 5.25 0.62 17.98
CA THR A 477 5.78 0.06 16.73
C THR A 477 4.67 -0.54 15.88
N LEU A 478 4.95 -0.82 14.61
CA LEU A 478 4.01 -1.49 13.72
C LEU A 478 3.99 -2.99 14.06
N ARG A 479 2.81 -3.58 14.25
CA ARG A 479 2.65 -5.03 14.43
C ARG A 479 1.94 -5.70 13.26
N LYS A 480 1.28 -4.93 12.40
CA LYS A 480 0.67 -5.46 11.18
C LYS A 480 1.72 -6.21 10.36
N TYR A 481 1.30 -7.26 9.66
CA TYR A 481 2.14 -8.25 9.00
C TYR A 481 2.88 -9.22 9.93
N TYR A 482 2.98 -9.01 11.24
CA TYR A 482 3.70 -9.95 12.11
C TYR A 482 2.96 -11.29 12.28
N TYR A 483 3.66 -12.41 12.11
CA TYR A 483 3.21 -13.75 12.47
C TYR A 483 3.96 -14.30 13.69
N GLU A 484 3.33 -15.17 14.47
CA GLU A 484 3.91 -15.67 15.74
C GLU A 484 5.24 -16.43 15.57
N GLU A 485 5.45 -17.07 14.42
CA GLU A 485 6.71 -17.73 14.09
C GLU A 485 7.80 -16.75 13.66
N ASP A 486 7.46 -15.52 13.27
CA ASP A 486 8.43 -14.59 12.69
C ASP A 486 9.51 -14.23 13.72
N ALA A 487 10.75 -14.55 13.35
CA ALA A 487 11.96 -14.17 14.06
C ALA A 487 13.04 -13.81 13.04
N VAL A 488 14.01 -13.00 13.47
CA VAL A 488 15.10 -12.52 12.61
C VAL A 488 16.44 -12.66 13.32
N LYS A 489 17.53 -12.84 12.56
CA LYS A 489 18.94 -12.86 13.02
C LYS A 489 19.30 -13.88 14.13
N LEU A 490 18.36 -14.67 14.62
CA LEU A 490 18.56 -15.75 15.58
C LEU A 490 18.82 -17.08 14.85
N GLN A 491 19.47 -18.04 15.51
CA GLN A 491 19.54 -19.41 14.99
C GLN A 491 18.12 -19.98 14.82
N GLY A 492 17.86 -20.61 13.66
CA GLY A 492 16.56 -21.23 13.35
C GLY A 492 15.46 -20.24 12.95
N ALA A 493 15.71 -18.94 13.06
CA ALA A 493 14.77 -17.88 12.73
C ALA A 493 14.24 -18.00 11.30
N LYS A 494 12.92 -17.83 11.16
CA LYS A 494 12.20 -17.77 9.90
C LYS A 494 11.24 -16.59 9.93
N VAL A 495 10.99 -16.05 8.76
CA VAL A 495 9.89 -15.11 8.52
C VAL A 495 9.02 -15.71 7.44
N CYS A 496 7.73 -15.86 7.69
CA CYS A 496 6.79 -16.39 6.70
C CYS A 496 6.67 -15.46 5.49
N ASP A 497 6.47 -16.04 4.32
CA ASP A 497 6.20 -15.27 3.09
C ASP A 497 4.86 -14.55 3.17
N LYS A 498 4.89 -13.25 2.85
CA LYS A 498 3.75 -12.35 2.96
C LYS A 498 3.53 -11.59 1.66
N TYR A 499 2.33 -11.04 1.53
CA TYR A 499 1.90 -10.34 0.33
C TYR A 499 1.59 -8.88 0.68
N GLU A 500 2.10 -7.95 -0.12
CA GLU A 500 1.72 -6.54 0.01
C GLU A 500 0.39 -6.33 -0.75
N PRO A 501 -0.69 -5.91 -0.07
CA PRO A 501 -1.96 -5.65 -0.71
C PRO A 501 -1.89 -4.38 -1.57
N ILE A 502 -2.10 -4.51 -2.87
CA ILE A 502 -2.23 -3.35 -3.77
C ILE A 502 -3.70 -2.93 -3.90
N VAL A 503 -4.60 -3.90 -4.02
CA VAL A 503 -6.06 -3.70 -4.00
C VAL A 503 -6.72 -4.84 -3.23
N ARG A 504 -7.56 -4.49 -2.25
CA ARG A 504 -8.45 -5.43 -1.53
C ARG A 504 -9.92 -5.11 -1.79
N TYR A 505 -10.79 -6.10 -1.66
CA TYR A 505 -12.23 -5.92 -1.85
C TYR A 505 -12.85 -4.91 -0.86
N ALA A 506 -12.31 -4.80 0.36
CA ALA A 506 -12.71 -3.75 1.30
C ALA A 506 -12.54 -2.32 0.72
N GLU A 507 -11.53 -2.08 -0.12
CA GLU A 507 -11.37 -0.76 -0.78
C GLU A 507 -12.52 -0.49 -1.74
N VAL A 508 -12.95 -1.50 -2.50
CA VAL A 508 -14.04 -1.39 -3.48
C VAL A 508 -15.37 -1.06 -2.79
N LEU A 509 -15.68 -1.74 -1.68
CA LEU A 509 -16.87 -1.46 -0.88
C LEU A 509 -16.85 -0.02 -0.34
N LEU A 510 -15.71 0.42 0.18
CA LEU A 510 -15.55 1.77 0.72
C LEU A 510 -15.62 2.83 -0.39
N TRP A 511 -15.05 2.58 -1.57
CA TRP A 511 -15.17 3.46 -2.73
C TRP A 511 -16.61 3.58 -3.22
N TYR A 512 -17.35 2.46 -3.25
CA TYR A 512 -18.75 2.49 -3.65
C TYR A 512 -19.59 3.31 -2.67
N ALA A 513 -19.41 3.09 -1.36
CA ALA A 513 -20.09 3.86 -0.32
C ALA A 513 -19.70 5.35 -0.32
N GLU A 514 -18.42 5.67 -0.53
CA GLU A 514 -17.92 7.05 -0.68
C GLU A 514 -18.61 7.75 -1.84
N ALA A 515 -18.61 7.11 -3.01
CA ALA A 515 -19.18 7.69 -4.21
C ALA A 515 -20.70 7.87 -4.13
N MET A 516 -21.41 6.91 -3.54
CA MET A 516 -22.85 7.02 -3.30
C MET A 516 -23.20 8.15 -2.33
N ASN A 517 -22.37 8.42 -1.33
CA ASN A 517 -22.66 9.44 -0.32
C ASN A 517 -22.79 10.85 -0.94
N HIS A 518 -22.00 11.13 -1.98
CA HIS A 518 -21.97 12.42 -2.67
C HIS A 518 -23.01 12.57 -3.79
N LEU A 519 -23.90 11.59 -3.99
CA LEU A 519 -24.99 11.72 -4.96
C LEU A 519 -26.19 12.42 -4.32
N THR A 520 -26.62 13.52 -4.91
CA THR A 520 -27.79 14.32 -4.54
C THR A 520 -28.93 14.18 -5.54
N VAL A 521 -28.63 13.84 -6.80
CA VAL A 521 -29.63 13.54 -7.82
C VAL A 521 -30.22 12.15 -7.58
N ASN A 522 -31.53 12.02 -7.86
CA ASN A 522 -32.27 10.78 -7.61
C ASN A 522 -31.66 9.54 -8.30
N GLU A 523 -31.15 9.67 -9.52
CA GLU A 523 -30.58 8.56 -10.28
C GLU A 523 -29.68 9.06 -11.41
N TYR A 524 -28.58 8.34 -11.67
CA TYR A 524 -27.71 8.49 -12.83
C TYR A 524 -27.67 7.19 -13.64
N ASP A 525 -27.69 7.34 -14.96
CA ASP A 525 -27.52 6.26 -15.93
C ASP A 525 -26.10 6.32 -16.51
N ILE A 526 -25.23 5.43 -16.05
CA ILE A 526 -23.84 5.35 -16.51
C ILE A 526 -23.66 4.11 -17.38
N ALA A 527 -23.05 4.24 -18.55
CA ALA A 527 -22.71 3.07 -19.37
C ALA A 527 -21.67 2.20 -18.64
N ASP A 528 -21.86 0.87 -18.68
CA ASP A 528 -20.90 -0.08 -18.13
C ASP A 528 -19.57 -0.07 -18.92
N TYR A 529 -18.56 -0.79 -18.44
CA TYR A 529 -17.27 -0.86 -19.13
C TYR A 529 -17.33 -1.38 -20.57
N THR A 530 -18.39 -2.10 -20.94
CA THR A 530 -18.57 -2.59 -22.31
C THR A 530 -19.29 -1.57 -23.21
N GLY A 531 -19.93 -0.56 -22.63
CA GLY A 531 -20.81 0.37 -23.32
C GLY A 531 -22.13 -0.25 -23.78
N THR A 532 -22.45 -1.48 -23.31
CA THR A 532 -23.64 -2.23 -23.77
C THR A 532 -24.75 -2.29 -22.74
N LYS A 533 -24.43 -2.05 -21.47
CA LYS A 533 -25.39 -2.03 -20.36
C LYS A 533 -25.37 -0.67 -19.69
N THR A 534 -26.47 -0.33 -19.04
CA THR A 534 -26.57 0.82 -18.16
C THR A 534 -26.46 0.35 -16.70
N VAL A 535 -25.63 1.03 -15.93
CA VAL A 535 -25.49 0.88 -14.48
C VAL A 535 -26.23 2.06 -13.85
N HIS A 536 -27.30 1.75 -13.15
CA HIS A 536 -28.09 2.73 -12.41
C HIS A 536 -27.44 2.95 -11.04
N VAL A 537 -27.15 4.20 -10.71
CA VAL A 537 -26.57 4.58 -9.42
C VAL A 537 -27.32 5.76 -8.80
N SER A 538 -27.53 5.67 -7.50
CA SER A 538 -28.18 6.69 -6.69
C SER A 538 -27.66 6.61 -5.27
N ARG A 539 -27.90 7.65 -4.47
CA ARG A 539 -27.61 7.60 -3.04
C ARG A 539 -28.58 6.65 -2.34
N ASN A 540 -28.10 5.46 -1.99
CA ASN A 540 -28.90 4.44 -1.32
C ASN A 540 -28.28 4.08 0.05
N ILE A 541 -28.96 4.45 1.14
CA ILE A 541 -28.52 4.20 2.51
C ILE A 541 -28.40 2.70 2.81
N GLU A 542 -29.32 1.88 2.32
CA GLU A 542 -29.27 0.42 2.55
C GLU A 542 -28.05 -0.20 1.87
N GLU A 543 -27.73 0.22 0.66
CA GLU A 543 -26.51 -0.22 -0.02
C GLU A 543 -25.24 0.28 0.68
N MET A 544 -25.25 1.51 1.21
CA MET A 544 -24.15 2.01 2.03
C MET A 544 -23.94 1.14 3.29
N HIS A 545 -25.02 0.74 3.99
CA HIS A 545 -24.94 -0.22 5.10
C HIS A 545 -24.36 -1.56 4.63
N ASN A 546 -24.78 -2.07 3.47
CA ASN A 546 -24.27 -3.33 2.93
C ASN A 546 -22.77 -3.28 2.59
N CYS A 547 -22.19 -2.09 2.41
CA CYS A 547 -20.75 -1.91 2.19
C CYS A 547 -19.97 -1.80 3.51
N ILE A 548 -20.45 -0.99 4.45
CA ILE A 548 -19.73 -0.64 5.68
C ILE A 548 -19.88 -1.70 6.77
N ARG A 549 -21.11 -2.18 7.00
CA ARG A 549 -21.42 -3.13 8.06
C ARG A 549 -20.52 -4.36 8.02
N PRO A 550 -20.30 -5.04 6.88
CA PRO A 550 -19.48 -6.24 6.86
C PRO A 550 -18.02 -5.97 7.24
N ILE A 551 -17.47 -4.79 6.94
CA ILE A 551 -16.09 -4.42 7.30
C ILE A 551 -15.95 -4.29 8.81
N ARG A 552 -16.89 -3.59 9.45
CA ARG A 552 -16.90 -3.37 10.91
C ARG A 552 -17.24 -4.64 11.67
N VAL A 553 -18.26 -5.37 11.24
CA VAL A 553 -18.71 -6.63 11.85
C VAL A 553 -17.65 -7.72 11.75
N ARG A 554 -16.88 -7.78 10.65
CA ARG A 554 -15.75 -8.72 10.51
C ARG A 554 -14.76 -8.60 11.66
N VAL A 555 -14.59 -7.39 12.22
CA VAL A 555 -13.68 -7.12 13.33
C VAL A 555 -14.42 -6.95 14.67
N GLY A 556 -15.65 -7.45 14.76
CA GLY A 556 -16.41 -7.47 16.02
C GLY A 556 -16.95 -6.10 16.44
N LEU A 557 -16.99 -5.14 15.52
CA LEU A 557 -17.55 -3.82 15.77
C LEU A 557 -18.97 -3.71 15.19
N PRO A 558 -19.87 -3.00 15.87
CA PRO A 558 -21.19 -2.70 15.31
C PRO A 558 -21.09 -1.86 14.05
N ASP A 559 -22.17 -1.85 13.27
CA ASP A 559 -22.37 -0.82 12.25
C ASP A 559 -22.49 0.59 12.86
N PHE A 560 -22.35 1.62 12.03
CA PHE A 560 -22.64 3.00 12.40
C PHE A 560 -24.14 3.21 12.66
N ASP A 561 -24.45 4.21 13.49
CA ASP A 561 -25.83 4.63 13.70
C ASP A 561 -26.44 5.22 12.41
N ASP A 562 -27.72 4.95 12.15
CA ASP A 562 -28.44 5.45 10.96
C ASP A 562 -28.35 6.96 10.75
N GLN A 563 -28.14 7.74 11.83
CA GLN A 563 -27.98 9.19 11.72
C GLN A 563 -26.68 9.59 11.00
N ILE A 564 -25.63 8.77 11.12
CA ILE A 564 -24.38 8.96 10.39
C ILE A 564 -24.65 8.79 8.89
N TYR A 565 -25.39 7.75 8.48
CA TYR A 565 -25.73 7.51 7.07
C TYR A 565 -26.67 8.57 6.47
N LYS A 566 -27.46 9.26 7.29
CA LYS A 566 -28.39 10.32 6.83
C LYS A 566 -27.71 11.66 6.60
N ASP A 567 -26.55 11.89 7.21
CA ASP A 567 -25.78 13.13 7.11
C ASP A 567 -24.51 12.88 6.28
N GLU A 568 -24.44 13.49 5.10
CA GLU A 568 -23.30 13.36 4.17
C GLU A 568 -21.95 13.61 4.86
N LYS A 569 -21.84 14.67 5.66
CA LYS A 569 -20.56 15.06 6.30
C LYS A 569 -20.21 14.16 7.46
N ALA A 570 -21.21 13.73 8.23
CA ALA A 570 -21.00 12.76 9.29
C ALA A 570 -20.52 11.42 8.72
N PHE A 571 -21.13 10.96 7.62
CA PHE A 571 -20.71 9.76 6.92
C PHE A 571 -19.29 9.89 6.35
N ASP A 572 -18.95 11.00 5.69
CA ASP A 572 -17.60 11.24 5.18
C ASP A 572 -16.56 11.14 6.29
N THR A 573 -16.84 11.75 7.44
CA THR A 573 -15.93 11.71 8.59
C THR A 573 -15.74 10.27 9.09
N ALA A 574 -16.84 9.53 9.24
CA ALA A 574 -16.81 8.13 9.69
C ALA A 574 -16.11 7.21 8.67
N LEU A 575 -16.35 7.41 7.37
CA LEU A 575 -15.73 6.66 6.28
C LEU A 575 -14.21 6.92 6.23
N LYS A 576 -13.79 8.19 6.30
CA LYS A 576 -12.37 8.57 6.32
C LYS A 576 -11.64 7.93 7.50
N HIS A 577 -12.28 7.91 8.67
CA HIS A 577 -11.78 7.24 9.87
C HIS A 577 -11.70 5.71 9.70
N GLU A 578 -12.75 5.08 9.18
CA GLU A 578 -12.76 3.63 8.91
C GLU A 578 -11.65 3.26 7.93
N ARG A 579 -11.42 4.05 6.87
CA ARG A 579 -10.30 3.87 5.93
C ARG A 579 -8.94 4.01 6.62
N GLN A 580 -8.77 4.99 7.52
CA GLN A 580 -7.53 5.19 8.27
C GLN A 580 -7.18 3.98 9.14
N VAL A 581 -8.17 3.34 9.75
CA VAL A 581 -7.97 2.16 10.62
C VAL A 581 -7.80 0.89 9.79
N GLU A 582 -8.67 0.67 8.79
CA GLU A 582 -8.71 -0.54 7.98
C GLU A 582 -7.45 -0.72 7.11
N PHE A 583 -6.93 0.38 6.54
CA PHE A 583 -5.78 0.36 5.63
C PHE A 583 -4.49 0.87 6.26
N PHE A 584 -4.44 0.98 7.59
CA PHE A 584 -3.20 1.34 8.29
C PHE A 584 -2.07 0.36 7.91
N GLY A 585 -0.89 0.87 7.57
CA GLY A 585 0.25 0.05 7.15
C GLY A 585 0.19 -0.48 5.71
N GLU A 586 -0.74 -0.02 4.86
CA GLU A 586 -0.88 -0.42 3.45
C GLU A 586 -0.60 0.74 2.47
N ALA A 587 0.09 1.79 2.94
CA ALA A 587 0.53 2.93 2.12
C ALA A 587 -0.59 3.71 1.40
N LYS A 588 -1.81 3.68 1.95
CA LYS A 588 -2.98 4.41 1.41
C LYS A 588 -3.13 5.82 1.97
N ARG A 589 -2.75 6.01 3.24
CA ARG A 589 -2.99 7.23 4.03
C ARG A 589 -2.50 8.51 3.35
N TYR A 590 -1.31 8.50 2.75
CA TYR A 590 -0.76 9.68 2.07
C TYR A 590 -1.65 10.14 0.90
N TYR A 591 -2.05 9.21 0.03
CA TYR A 591 -2.86 9.54 -1.14
C TYR A 591 -4.31 9.86 -0.78
N ASP A 592 -4.86 9.19 0.24
CA ASP A 592 -6.20 9.49 0.78
C ASP A 592 -6.26 10.92 1.35
N LEU A 593 -5.27 11.32 2.15
CA LEU A 593 -5.17 12.70 2.66
C LEU A 593 -5.05 13.75 1.55
N ASN A 594 -4.26 13.44 0.51
CA ASN A 594 -4.05 14.37 -0.59
C ASN A 594 -5.31 14.54 -1.44
N ARG A 595 -5.98 13.45 -1.83
CA ARG A 595 -7.17 13.51 -2.70
C ARG A 595 -8.36 14.19 -2.01
N TRP A 596 -8.50 14.03 -0.69
CA TRP A 596 -9.54 14.69 0.11
C TRP A 596 -9.23 16.13 0.50
N LEU A 597 -8.02 16.64 0.21
CA LEU A 597 -7.50 17.92 0.67
C LEU A 597 -7.32 18.04 2.20
N ASP A 598 -7.37 16.94 2.94
CA ASP A 598 -7.18 16.94 4.40
C ASP A 598 -5.69 17.06 4.82
N ALA A 599 -4.76 16.83 3.89
CA ALA A 599 -3.31 16.81 4.16
C ALA A 599 -2.79 18.08 4.85
N MET A 600 -3.26 19.28 4.47
CA MET A 600 -2.86 20.56 5.08
C MET A 600 -3.19 20.64 6.58
N VAL A 601 -4.24 19.96 7.03
CA VAL A 601 -4.63 19.91 8.44
C VAL A 601 -3.92 18.74 9.12
N GLU A 602 -4.05 17.55 8.55
CA GLU A 602 -3.68 16.30 9.19
C GLU A 602 -2.16 16.12 9.29
N GLN A 603 -1.42 16.47 8.23
CA GLN A 603 0.03 16.31 8.18
C GLN A 603 0.79 17.42 8.92
N ASN A 604 0.18 18.58 9.16
CA ASN A 604 0.80 19.69 9.91
C ASN A 604 0.63 19.56 11.44
N MET A 605 -0.08 18.54 11.92
CA MET A 605 -0.20 18.30 13.36
C MET A 605 1.15 17.85 13.94
N PRO A 606 1.54 18.32 15.15
CA PRO A 606 2.73 17.84 15.82
C PRO A 606 2.65 16.33 16.09
N ILE A 607 3.68 15.60 15.70
CA ILE A 607 3.83 14.18 16.03
C ILE A 607 3.95 14.03 17.54
N ARG A 608 3.13 13.15 18.13
CA ARG A 608 3.16 12.82 19.55
C ARG A 608 3.39 11.32 19.77
N GLY A 609 3.92 10.98 20.94
CA GLY A 609 4.12 9.62 21.41
C GLY A 609 4.26 9.56 22.94
N CYS A 610 4.53 8.36 23.47
CA CYS A 610 4.90 8.17 24.87
C CYS A 610 6.17 8.95 25.24
N ASN A 611 6.32 9.28 26.52
CA ASN A 611 7.52 9.89 27.06
C ASN A 611 8.64 8.85 27.22
N MET A 612 9.42 8.68 26.15
CA MET A 612 10.55 7.75 26.08
C MET A 612 11.71 8.08 27.02
N ASP A 613 11.64 9.20 27.77
CA ASP A 613 12.63 9.54 28.79
C ASP A 613 12.30 8.99 30.19
N MET A 614 11.17 8.31 30.37
CA MET A 614 10.75 7.71 31.63
C MET A 614 11.12 6.23 31.72
N SER A 615 11.61 5.79 32.89
CA SER A 615 11.89 4.37 33.18
C SER A 615 10.68 3.64 33.80
N ASP A 616 10.84 2.35 34.09
CA ASP A 616 9.86 1.53 34.82
C ASP A 616 9.91 1.72 36.35
N ALA A 617 10.74 2.66 36.84
CA ALA A 617 10.82 2.98 38.25
C ALA A 617 9.49 3.53 38.78
N GLU A 618 9.24 3.32 40.08
CA GLU A 618 8.07 3.86 40.77
C GLU A 618 7.97 5.38 40.57
N GLY A 619 6.76 5.87 40.26
CA GLY A 619 6.51 7.27 39.93
C GLY A 619 6.92 7.70 38.51
N GLN A 620 7.73 6.93 37.77
CA GLN A 620 8.06 7.19 36.36
C GLN A 620 7.26 6.33 35.39
N LYS A 621 6.93 5.09 35.80
CA LYS A 621 6.23 4.13 34.96
C LYS A 621 4.93 4.67 34.35
N GLN A 622 4.10 5.35 35.14
CA GLN A 622 2.87 5.98 34.64
C GLN A 622 3.16 7.19 33.73
N ARG A 623 4.23 7.95 34.03
CA ARG A 623 4.63 9.13 33.25
C ARG A 623 5.14 8.78 31.85
N PHE A 624 5.62 7.55 31.62
CA PHE A 624 5.92 7.04 30.29
C PHE A 624 4.73 7.21 29.34
N TYR A 625 3.50 7.00 29.82
CA TYR A 625 2.29 7.09 29.00
C TYR A 625 1.76 8.52 28.82
N THR A 626 2.46 9.54 29.35
CA THR A 626 2.09 10.94 29.11
C THR A 626 2.49 11.33 27.69
N PRO A 627 1.54 11.73 26.82
CA PRO A 627 1.87 12.10 25.45
C PRO A 627 2.80 13.31 25.39
N VAL A 628 3.92 13.19 24.68
CA VAL A 628 4.89 14.27 24.43
C VAL A 628 5.07 14.49 22.93
N ILE A 629 5.44 15.71 22.54
CA ILE A 629 5.78 16.02 21.16
C ILE A 629 7.15 15.42 20.82
N ILE A 630 7.26 14.73 19.69
CA ILE A 630 8.51 14.17 19.18
C ILE A 630 9.20 15.23 18.32
N SER A 631 9.92 16.15 18.95
CA SER A 631 10.52 17.31 18.28
C SER A 631 11.65 16.95 17.30
N SER A 632 12.18 15.73 17.35
CA SER A 632 13.16 15.22 16.38
C SER A 632 12.56 14.91 15.01
N MET A 633 11.23 14.86 14.91
CA MET A 633 10.46 14.56 13.71
C MET A 633 9.45 15.69 13.41
N PRO A 634 9.91 16.91 13.05
CA PRO A 634 8.98 17.97 12.65
C PRO A 634 8.27 17.57 11.35
N LYS A 635 7.00 17.95 11.24
CA LYS A 635 6.19 17.77 10.03
C LYS A 635 5.81 19.13 9.46
N SER A 636 5.86 19.23 8.13
CA SER A 636 5.40 20.39 7.37
C SER A 636 4.74 19.92 6.07
N PHE A 637 3.50 20.35 5.82
CA PHE A 637 2.82 20.14 4.55
C PHE A 637 2.38 21.49 3.99
N VAL A 638 2.80 21.78 2.76
CA VAL A 638 2.46 23.00 2.02
C VAL A 638 1.78 22.66 0.70
N GLU A 639 1.03 23.61 0.13
CA GLU A 639 0.19 23.40 -1.06
C GLU A 639 0.92 22.74 -2.25
N ARG A 640 2.19 23.09 -2.50
CA ARG A 640 2.96 22.46 -3.58
C ARG A 640 3.12 20.94 -3.43
N GLN A 641 2.99 20.37 -2.22
CA GLN A 641 3.16 18.92 -1.98
C GLN A 641 1.97 18.08 -2.42
N TYR A 642 0.84 18.68 -2.79
CA TYR A 642 -0.29 17.93 -3.36
C TYR A 642 0.11 17.19 -4.65
N LEU A 643 0.98 17.79 -5.47
CA LEU A 643 1.59 17.17 -6.64
C LEU A 643 3.10 17.31 -6.60
N TRP A 644 3.84 16.24 -6.90
CA TRP A 644 5.31 16.28 -6.92
C TRP A 644 5.85 17.13 -8.09
N PRO A 645 7.06 17.69 -7.99
CA PRO A 645 7.68 18.37 -9.12
C PRO A 645 7.99 17.36 -10.23
N LEU A 646 7.69 17.73 -11.46
CA LEU A 646 8.20 17.03 -12.63
C LEU A 646 9.74 17.08 -12.63
N PRO A 647 10.44 16.00 -13.02
CA PRO A 647 11.90 15.99 -13.00
C PRO A 647 12.49 17.09 -13.88
N GLY A 648 13.46 17.83 -13.36
CA GLY A 648 14.07 18.96 -14.05
C GLY A 648 14.77 18.56 -15.35
N ALA A 649 15.34 17.36 -15.40
CA ALA A 649 15.92 16.82 -16.63
C ALA A 649 14.87 16.59 -17.74
N GLU A 650 13.62 16.32 -17.37
CA GLU A 650 12.52 16.10 -18.31
C GLU A 650 11.95 17.44 -18.81
N LEU A 651 11.92 18.46 -17.95
CA LEU A 651 11.63 19.84 -18.36
C LEU A 651 12.69 20.40 -19.33
N ASP A 652 13.97 20.08 -19.09
CA ASP A 652 15.05 20.45 -20.01
C ASP A 652 14.93 19.70 -21.36
N ARG A 653 14.33 18.49 -21.35
CA ARG A 653 14.15 17.63 -22.52
C ARG A 653 12.94 18.00 -23.38
N ASN A 654 11.83 18.36 -22.74
CA ASN A 654 10.56 18.60 -23.39
C ASN A 654 10.12 20.06 -23.14
N VAL A 655 10.32 20.90 -24.16
CA VAL A 655 10.01 22.33 -24.10
C VAL A 655 8.52 22.64 -23.89
N HIS A 656 7.63 21.68 -24.15
CA HIS A 656 6.18 21.81 -23.95
C HIS A 656 5.71 21.29 -22.59
N LEU A 657 6.63 20.82 -21.73
CA LEU A 657 6.32 20.34 -20.40
C LEU A 657 6.30 21.51 -19.40
N THR A 658 5.22 21.67 -18.65
CA THR A 658 5.08 22.70 -17.60
C THR A 658 5.17 22.11 -16.20
N GLN A 659 5.86 22.81 -15.31
CA GLN A 659 6.03 22.41 -13.91
C GLN A 659 4.72 22.52 -13.10
N ASN A 660 4.58 21.69 -12.07
CA ASN A 660 3.51 21.80 -11.08
C ASN A 660 3.67 23.06 -10.22
N PRO A 661 2.56 23.67 -9.73
CA PRO A 661 2.63 24.93 -8.99
C PRO A 661 3.52 24.87 -7.74
N GLY A 662 4.36 25.89 -7.55
CA GLY A 662 5.19 26.08 -6.35
C GLY A 662 6.54 25.35 -6.34
N TRP A 663 6.94 24.70 -7.44
CA TRP A 663 8.17 23.92 -7.57
C TRP A 663 9.26 24.55 -8.43
#